data_AF-A0A522AEI2-F1
#
_entry.id   AF-A0A522AEI2-F1
#
_cell.length_a   1.000
_cell.length_b   1.000
_cell.length_c   1.000
_cell.angle_alpha   90.00
_cell.angle_beta   90.00
_cell.angle_gamma   90.00
#
_symmetry.space_group_name_H-M   'P 1'
#
loop_
_entity.id
_entity.type
_entity.pdbx_description
1 polymer ?
#
loop_
_entity_poly.entity_id
_entity_poly.type
_entity_poly.pdbx_seq_one_letter_code
_entity_poly.pdbx_strand_id
1 'polypeptide(L)'
;MTGDVLIVDDSLTVRMDLLETLQEAGILATACATAQEARTKLAGMNFSLVILDVLLPDGDGIDILKEIREYPSAAGTVVMLLSTEADVRDRIRGLTMGADEYIGKPYEASYVVARARELLRGRQVAAAPTGKTILIIDDSLTFREELKHVLEDASYTVLAAGTGEDGLRIAADVRPDAIIVDGVLPGIDGATVVRRIRLDAALRHTPCLLLTASEGLGAEIQALEAGADAFVRKDEDVTVALARLAAVLRSAGAQADNRGTTSLLGPKKVLAVDDSETYLQELAEALRGEGYDVVLARSGEEALELLSIQAVDCILLDLMMPGMSGHEACRLVKSSPAIRETPVVMLTAREDRDAIIEGLNAGADDYIVKSSDFQVLRARVLAQIRRKQFEDENRRIRDQMLRRELEATEARAAQELAETRAALVDELERKNVELAAASLAKSNFLASMSHEIRTPMNAVIGLSELALRTDLTPKQHDYLTKIKASAKSLLGIINDILDLSKIEAGRLDLEHTEFELRAVLDDLATVSALAAAEKGIELVFSVDPELPELLVGDPLRLGQVLHNLVGNAVKFTRQGEIVVSIRVTGREADRVALDVSVADTGIGMSAETISALFRPFTQADSSTTRRFGGTGLGLAISQQLVARMESNIVVESTPGTGSIFKFSVWLGVAKVTEERSARSLATMGRIRVLVVDDNARSRQILETMLTYRAVAVRTASSGLEACESVQRATAEIPFDLILLDWQMPGLDGIETARKLKDILPPAKMPKIVMMTAYGRDDLTRQIPDLEIAGILAKPISNSTLLDAISSALGQNSGGIRYRRNDSIRAGQSAAAGARVLLVDDNDINRQVGAETLTHAGVNVYLAASGEEAVAKVLNSGVVYDAILMDVQMPGMDGLEATRLIRERLAADQLPIIALTAHALDEERQKHLAAGMNDHVAKPIDPAVLVATLGRWITPHKLDSATQKTTLAPNTATSPDPHSASEDGDIPDTLLPFDLVAALARLNGNRVVLKRLLLMFGDEFSGAAQQLNEAIRSEKLKDAQRLAHTLKSAAASLEASAVATAARRIEESLQRDQLDTLPALIDQLETALVPALAAVASLSGP
;
A
#
# COMPACT_ATOMS: atom_id res chain seq x y z
N MET A 1 -24.68 -43.96 -23.15
CA MET A 1 -24.48 -44.55 -24.49
C MET A 1 -24.43 -46.06 -24.32
N THR A 2 -25.32 -46.79 -24.99
CA THR A 2 -25.33 -48.25 -25.11
C THR A 2 -24.06 -48.67 -25.84
N GLY A 3 -23.20 -49.45 -25.19
CA GLY A 3 -21.95 -49.90 -25.82
C GLY A 3 -22.21 -51.05 -26.79
N ASP A 4 -21.98 -50.82 -28.08
CA ASP A 4 -22.10 -51.87 -29.10
C ASP A 4 -20.99 -52.91 -28.91
N VAL A 5 -21.35 -54.20 -28.92
CA VAL A 5 -20.43 -55.34 -28.86
C VAL A 5 -20.25 -55.94 -30.26
N LEU A 6 -19.00 -56.19 -30.66
CA LEU A 6 -18.69 -56.91 -31.90
C LEU A 6 -18.33 -58.36 -31.58
N ILE A 7 -18.99 -59.33 -32.19
CA ILE A 7 -18.67 -60.77 -32.09
C ILE A 7 -18.05 -61.20 -33.41
N VAL A 8 -16.84 -61.77 -33.36
CA VAL A 8 -16.11 -62.27 -34.52
C VAL A 8 -15.72 -63.72 -34.26
N ASP A 9 -16.45 -64.65 -34.86
CA ASP A 9 -16.22 -66.09 -34.72
C ASP A 9 -16.71 -66.77 -36.00
N ASP A 10 -16.02 -67.81 -36.47
CA ASP A 10 -16.34 -68.47 -37.74
C ASP A 10 -17.60 -69.34 -37.64
N SER A 11 -17.87 -69.86 -36.44
CA SER A 11 -19.00 -70.72 -36.13
C SER A 11 -20.31 -69.94 -36.05
N LEU A 12 -21.25 -70.31 -36.92
CA LEU A 12 -22.60 -69.73 -36.91
C LEU A 12 -23.30 -69.98 -35.56
N THR A 13 -23.14 -71.19 -35.01
CA THR A 13 -23.78 -71.60 -33.76
C THR A 13 -23.29 -70.76 -32.59
N VAL A 14 -21.96 -70.57 -32.48
CA VAL A 14 -21.35 -69.75 -31.42
C VAL A 14 -21.80 -68.29 -31.53
N ARG A 15 -21.82 -67.75 -32.76
CA ARG A 15 -22.26 -66.37 -32.98
C ARG A 15 -23.71 -66.14 -32.63
N MET A 16 -24.61 -67.05 -33.02
CA MET A 16 -26.03 -66.91 -32.72
C MET A 16 -26.29 -67.05 -31.21
N ASP A 17 -25.64 -68.00 -30.55
CA ASP A 17 -25.78 -68.23 -29.10
C ASP A 17 -25.28 -67.03 -28.27
N LEU A 18 -24.11 -66.49 -28.61
CA LEU A 18 -23.59 -65.27 -27.98
C LEU A 18 -24.45 -64.03 -28.28
N LEU A 19 -24.94 -63.90 -29.52
CA LEU A 19 -25.77 -62.77 -29.93
C LEU A 19 -27.14 -62.79 -29.23
N GLU A 20 -27.78 -63.95 -29.12
CA GLU A 20 -29.03 -64.15 -28.37
C GLU A 20 -28.81 -63.85 -26.88
N THR A 21 -27.81 -64.47 -26.26
CA THR A 21 -27.52 -64.29 -24.81
C THR A 21 -27.15 -62.83 -24.47
N LEU A 22 -26.43 -62.12 -25.34
CA LEU A 22 -26.11 -60.69 -25.17
C LEU A 22 -27.36 -59.81 -25.33
N GLN A 23 -28.25 -60.12 -26.28
CA GLN A 23 -29.49 -59.39 -26.49
C GLN A 23 -30.47 -59.57 -25.33
N GLU A 24 -30.64 -60.79 -24.81
CA GLU A 24 -31.40 -61.05 -23.58
C GLU A 24 -30.83 -60.28 -22.38
N ALA A 25 -29.50 -60.10 -22.37
CA ALA A 25 -28.80 -59.29 -21.39
C ALA A 25 -28.93 -57.77 -21.61
N GLY A 26 -29.66 -57.32 -22.63
CA GLY A 26 -29.88 -55.89 -22.95
C GLY A 26 -28.69 -55.21 -23.61
N ILE A 27 -27.75 -55.97 -24.18
CA ILE A 27 -26.53 -55.49 -24.83
C ILE A 27 -26.70 -55.59 -26.34
N LEU A 28 -26.52 -54.47 -27.05
CA LEU A 28 -26.55 -54.46 -28.51
C LEU A 28 -25.27 -55.13 -29.03
N ALA A 29 -25.43 -56.22 -29.78
CA ALA A 29 -24.33 -56.99 -30.33
C ALA A 29 -24.48 -57.15 -31.85
N THR A 30 -23.35 -57.12 -32.55
CA THR A 30 -23.24 -57.31 -33.99
C THR A 30 -22.27 -58.44 -34.26
N ALA A 31 -22.66 -59.44 -35.06
CA ALA A 31 -21.80 -60.57 -35.39
C ALA A 31 -21.13 -60.43 -36.78
N CYS A 32 -19.93 -61.00 -36.95
CA CYS A 32 -19.17 -61.11 -38.20
C CYS A 32 -18.63 -62.54 -38.35
N ALA A 33 -18.61 -63.06 -39.57
CA ALA A 33 -18.12 -64.42 -39.87
C ALA A 33 -16.62 -64.48 -40.17
N THR A 34 -16.05 -63.35 -40.58
CA THR A 34 -14.75 -63.26 -41.21
C THR A 34 -13.96 -62.07 -40.68
N ALA A 35 -12.63 -62.14 -40.77
CA ALA A 35 -11.72 -61.06 -40.46
C ALA A 35 -12.01 -59.82 -41.31
N GLN A 36 -12.31 -60.00 -42.60
CA GLN A 36 -12.61 -58.90 -43.51
C GLN A 36 -13.91 -58.16 -43.15
N GLU A 37 -14.95 -58.88 -42.73
CA GLU A 37 -16.19 -58.26 -42.23
C GLU A 37 -15.94 -57.47 -40.95
N ALA A 38 -15.14 -58.03 -40.02
CA ALA A 38 -14.79 -57.38 -38.77
C ALA A 38 -14.04 -56.06 -39.02
N ARG A 39 -13.03 -56.06 -39.90
CA ARG A 39 -12.29 -54.84 -40.30
C ARG A 39 -13.20 -53.77 -40.90
N THR A 40 -14.14 -54.17 -41.75
CA THR A 40 -15.08 -53.22 -42.38
C THR A 40 -15.98 -52.55 -41.35
N LYS A 41 -16.44 -53.29 -40.32
CA LYS A 41 -17.27 -52.72 -39.24
C LYS A 41 -16.45 -51.87 -38.28
N LEU A 42 -15.24 -52.30 -37.92
CA LEU A 42 -14.33 -51.54 -37.05
C LEU A 42 -13.90 -50.19 -37.68
N ALA A 43 -13.87 -50.08 -39.01
CA ALA A 43 -13.59 -48.82 -39.71
C ALA A 43 -14.75 -47.80 -39.67
N GLY A 44 -15.99 -48.25 -39.42
CA GLY A 44 -17.20 -47.41 -39.50
C GLY A 44 -17.93 -47.17 -38.19
N MET A 45 -17.63 -47.92 -37.12
CA MET A 45 -18.32 -47.87 -35.82
C MET A 45 -17.34 -48.05 -34.66
N ASN A 46 -17.60 -47.36 -33.54
CA ASN A 46 -16.84 -47.53 -32.30
C ASN A 46 -17.51 -48.58 -31.41
N PHE A 47 -16.87 -49.74 -31.23
CA PHE A 47 -17.34 -50.78 -30.32
C PHE A 47 -16.78 -50.61 -28.92
N SER A 48 -17.59 -50.90 -27.91
CA SER A 48 -17.17 -50.85 -26.50
C SER A 48 -16.49 -52.14 -26.06
N LEU A 49 -16.82 -53.27 -26.71
CA LEU A 49 -16.22 -54.59 -26.51
C LEU A 49 -16.17 -55.34 -27.84
N VAL A 50 -15.08 -56.08 -28.07
CA VAL A 50 -14.91 -57.03 -29.17
C VAL A 50 -14.65 -58.42 -28.61
N ILE A 51 -15.49 -59.39 -28.96
CA ILE A 51 -15.30 -60.82 -28.69
C ILE A 51 -14.73 -61.45 -29.95
N LEU A 52 -13.54 -62.04 -29.85
CA LEU A 52 -12.72 -62.37 -31.00
C LEU A 52 -12.16 -63.78 -30.92
N ASP A 53 -12.56 -64.64 -31.85
CA ASP A 53 -11.94 -65.94 -32.04
C ASP A 53 -10.55 -65.78 -32.65
N VAL A 54 -9.59 -66.57 -32.16
CA VAL A 54 -8.21 -66.56 -32.67
C VAL A 54 -8.15 -67.17 -34.08
N LEU A 55 -8.94 -68.21 -34.36
CA LEU A 55 -8.96 -68.89 -35.66
C LEU A 55 -10.14 -68.38 -36.50
N LEU A 56 -9.85 -67.60 -37.55
CA LEU A 56 -10.85 -67.13 -38.51
C LEU A 56 -10.57 -67.69 -39.91
N PRO A 57 -11.59 -67.85 -40.79
CA PRO A 57 -11.44 -68.55 -42.07
C PRO A 57 -10.56 -67.79 -43.08
N ASP A 58 -10.36 -66.48 -42.89
CA ASP A 58 -9.65 -65.56 -43.78
C ASP A 58 -8.56 -64.73 -43.06
N GLY A 59 -8.17 -65.09 -41.83
CA GLY A 59 -7.11 -64.41 -41.07
C GLY A 59 -6.92 -64.92 -39.64
N ASP A 60 -5.95 -64.35 -38.92
CA ASP A 60 -5.73 -64.59 -37.48
C ASP A 60 -6.43 -63.48 -36.66
N GLY A 61 -7.23 -63.85 -35.67
CA GLY A 61 -7.88 -62.90 -34.77
C GLY A 61 -6.88 -62.02 -34.00
N ILE A 62 -5.67 -62.51 -33.72
CA ILE A 62 -4.63 -61.73 -33.04
C ILE A 62 -4.12 -60.57 -33.91
N ASP A 63 -4.13 -60.72 -35.24
CA ASP A 63 -3.76 -59.63 -36.17
C ASP A 63 -4.80 -58.50 -36.11
N ILE A 64 -6.10 -58.84 -35.99
CA ILE A 64 -7.18 -57.87 -35.80
C ILE A 64 -7.05 -57.16 -34.47
N LEU A 65 -6.70 -57.87 -33.39
CA LEU A 65 -6.41 -57.28 -32.09
C LEU A 65 -5.26 -56.27 -32.18
N LYS A 66 -4.18 -56.61 -32.88
CA LYS A 66 -3.05 -55.72 -33.09
C LYS A 66 -3.47 -54.46 -33.85
N GLU A 67 -4.26 -54.59 -34.90
CA GLU A 67 -4.84 -53.47 -35.63
C GLU A 67 -5.67 -52.57 -34.69
N ILE A 68 -6.58 -53.14 -33.88
CA ILE A 68 -7.39 -52.38 -32.90
C ILE A 68 -6.51 -51.56 -31.94
N ARG A 69 -5.37 -52.11 -31.49
CA ARG A 69 -4.44 -51.43 -30.58
C ARG A 69 -3.57 -50.37 -31.24
N GLU A 70 -3.34 -50.47 -32.55
CA GLU A 70 -2.60 -49.47 -33.32
C GLU A 70 -3.45 -48.24 -33.71
N TYR A 71 -4.79 -48.33 -33.68
CA TYR A 71 -5.68 -47.19 -33.96
C TYR A 71 -5.99 -46.34 -32.70
N PRO A 72 -5.63 -45.04 -32.65
CA PRO A 72 -5.84 -44.18 -31.47
C PRO A 72 -7.31 -43.99 -31.08
N SER A 73 -8.24 -44.05 -32.05
CA SER A 73 -9.68 -43.93 -31.82
C SER A 73 -10.30 -45.17 -31.16
N ALA A 74 -9.63 -46.32 -31.21
CA ALA A 74 -10.07 -47.60 -30.65
C ALA A 74 -9.27 -48.03 -29.40
N ALA A 75 -8.36 -47.18 -28.91
CA ALA A 75 -7.53 -47.45 -27.74
C ALA A 75 -8.33 -47.71 -26.44
N GLY A 76 -9.61 -47.35 -26.41
CA GLY A 76 -10.53 -47.60 -25.28
C GLY A 76 -11.45 -48.82 -25.43
N THR A 77 -11.35 -49.58 -26.53
CA THR A 77 -12.20 -50.74 -26.81
C THR A 77 -11.71 -51.97 -26.04
N VAL A 78 -12.57 -52.62 -25.27
CA VAL A 78 -12.22 -53.88 -24.59
C VAL A 78 -12.13 -55.02 -25.62
N VAL A 79 -11.12 -55.89 -25.55
CA VAL A 79 -11.00 -57.06 -26.44
C VAL A 79 -10.86 -58.35 -25.63
N MET A 80 -11.78 -59.29 -25.86
CA MET A 80 -11.82 -60.60 -25.23
C MET A 80 -11.57 -61.69 -26.28
N LEU A 81 -10.55 -62.50 -26.06
CA LEU A 81 -10.14 -63.57 -26.98
C LEU A 81 -10.81 -64.90 -26.65
N LEU A 82 -11.19 -65.64 -27.69
CA LEU A 82 -11.65 -67.02 -27.61
C LEU A 82 -10.60 -67.91 -28.31
N SER A 83 -10.04 -68.91 -27.61
CA SER A 83 -9.18 -69.93 -28.25
C SER A 83 -9.38 -71.30 -27.62
N THR A 84 -8.86 -72.35 -28.25
CA THR A 84 -8.99 -73.74 -27.76
C THR A 84 -8.17 -73.97 -26.50
N GLU A 85 -8.65 -74.85 -25.62
CA GLU A 85 -7.96 -75.14 -24.35
C GLU A 85 -6.50 -75.63 -24.55
N ALA A 86 -6.18 -76.24 -25.69
CA ALA A 86 -4.91 -76.91 -25.94
C ALA A 86 -3.73 -76.01 -26.34
N ASP A 87 -3.95 -74.75 -26.75
CA ASP A 87 -2.88 -73.91 -27.33
C ASP A 87 -2.46 -72.75 -26.40
N VAL A 88 -1.65 -73.08 -25.39
CA VAL A 88 -1.06 -72.12 -24.43
C VAL A 88 -0.30 -70.99 -25.16
N ARG A 89 0.27 -71.28 -26.34
CA ARG A 89 1.01 -70.31 -27.16
C ARG A 89 0.13 -69.18 -27.68
N ASP A 90 -1.10 -69.46 -28.07
CA ASP A 90 -2.02 -68.43 -28.59
C ASP A 90 -2.53 -67.52 -27.47
N ARG A 91 -2.69 -68.05 -26.26
CA ARG A 91 -3.08 -67.28 -25.05
C ARG A 91 -2.01 -66.26 -24.66
N ILE A 92 -0.76 -66.72 -24.59
CA ILE A 92 0.40 -65.87 -24.27
C ILE A 92 0.55 -64.81 -25.37
N ARG A 93 0.41 -65.20 -26.65
CA ARG A 93 0.51 -64.28 -27.79
C ARG A 93 -0.58 -63.21 -27.74
N GLY A 94 -1.83 -63.57 -27.43
CA GLY A 94 -2.96 -62.65 -27.34
C GLY A 94 -2.87 -61.62 -26.21
N LEU A 95 -2.56 -62.06 -24.99
CA LEU A 95 -2.43 -61.16 -23.83
C LEU A 95 -1.23 -60.21 -23.96
N THR A 96 -0.10 -60.70 -24.48
CA THR A 96 1.09 -59.85 -24.73
C THR A 96 0.81 -58.78 -25.79
N MET A 97 -0.08 -59.04 -26.74
CA MET A 97 -0.50 -58.09 -27.77
C MET A 97 -1.59 -57.10 -27.28
N GLY A 98 -1.99 -57.17 -26.01
CA GLY A 98 -2.90 -56.22 -25.38
C GLY A 98 -4.37 -56.63 -25.38
N ALA A 99 -4.70 -57.93 -25.42
CA ALA A 99 -6.04 -58.40 -25.08
C ALA A 99 -6.36 -58.12 -23.60
N ASP A 100 -7.60 -57.74 -23.29
CA ASP A 100 -8.04 -57.44 -21.92
C ASP A 100 -8.45 -58.72 -21.16
N GLU A 101 -8.86 -59.77 -21.88
CA GLU A 101 -9.27 -61.04 -21.30
C GLU A 101 -9.18 -62.21 -22.30
N TYR A 102 -9.10 -63.43 -21.78
CA TYR A 102 -9.12 -64.68 -22.56
C TYR A 102 -10.12 -65.71 -22.01
N ILE A 103 -10.82 -66.43 -22.89
CA ILE A 103 -11.71 -67.55 -22.55
C ILE A 103 -11.36 -68.80 -23.39
N GLY A 104 -11.16 -69.93 -22.72
CA GLY A 104 -10.87 -71.22 -23.36
C GLY A 104 -12.13 -71.93 -23.87
N LYS A 105 -12.08 -72.48 -25.08
CA LYS A 105 -13.10 -73.39 -25.65
C LYS A 105 -12.87 -74.81 -25.12
N PRO A 106 -13.93 -75.53 -24.69
CA PRO A 106 -15.34 -75.14 -24.69
C PRO A 106 -15.73 -74.23 -23.51
N TYR A 107 -16.67 -73.31 -23.71
CA TYR A 107 -17.20 -72.38 -22.70
C TYR A 107 -18.74 -72.34 -22.73
N GLU A 108 -19.35 -71.89 -21.63
CA GLU A 108 -20.79 -71.56 -21.59
C GLU A 108 -21.02 -70.11 -22.04
N ALA A 109 -21.99 -69.85 -22.93
CA ALA A 109 -22.28 -68.49 -23.42
C ALA A 109 -22.66 -67.51 -22.29
N SER A 110 -23.36 -67.99 -21.26
CA SER A 110 -23.71 -67.22 -20.06
C SER A 110 -22.47 -66.68 -19.32
N TYR A 111 -21.37 -67.45 -19.29
CA TYR A 111 -20.11 -67.06 -18.68
C TYR A 111 -19.41 -65.94 -19.47
N VAL A 112 -19.39 -66.06 -20.80
CA VAL A 112 -18.85 -65.03 -21.72
C VAL A 112 -19.59 -63.69 -21.52
N VAL A 113 -20.92 -63.72 -21.38
CA VAL A 113 -21.75 -62.52 -21.13
C VAL A 113 -21.55 -61.93 -19.74
N ALA A 114 -21.42 -62.76 -18.71
CA ALA A 114 -21.12 -62.30 -17.36
C ALA A 114 -19.77 -61.55 -17.32
N ARG A 115 -18.74 -62.09 -17.98
CA ARG A 115 -17.42 -61.46 -18.05
C ARG A 115 -17.42 -60.18 -18.89
N ALA A 116 -18.14 -60.16 -20.01
CA ALA A 116 -18.36 -58.97 -20.83
C ALA A 116 -18.98 -57.81 -20.02
N ARG A 117 -19.99 -58.08 -19.19
CA ARG A 117 -20.62 -57.08 -18.31
C ARG A 117 -19.67 -56.52 -17.26
N GLU A 118 -18.82 -57.35 -16.69
CA GLU A 118 -17.85 -56.92 -15.68
C GLU A 118 -16.83 -55.95 -16.27
N LEU A 119 -16.28 -56.26 -17.46
CA LEU A 119 -15.31 -55.42 -18.14
C LEU A 119 -15.90 -54.06 -18.59
N LEU A 120 -17.18 -54.04 -19.01
CA LEU A 120 -17.87 -52.80 -19.41
C LEU A 120 -18.28 -51.91 -18.23
N ARG A 121 -18.45 -52.45 -17.02
CA ARG A 121 -18.87 -51.70 -15.81
C ARG A 121 -17.76 -50.87 -15.17
N GLY A 122 -16.49 -51.20 -15.40
CA GLY A 122 -15.34 -50.53 -14.77
C GLY A 122 -15.14 -49.05 -15.09
N ARG A 123 -16.01 -48.41 -15.92
CA ARG A 123 -15.81 -47.03 -16.39
C ARG A 123 -17.06 -46.13 -16.52
N GLN A 124 -18.22 -46.46 -15.95
CA GLN A 124 -19.38 -45.55 -15.98
C GLN A 124 -19.75 -45.00 -14.60
N VAL A 125 -19.77 -43.67 -14.48
CA VAL A 125 -20.28 -42.89 -13.34
C VAL A 125 -21.71 -42.40 -13.61
N ALA A 126 -22.58 -42.66 -12.63
CA ALA A 126 -23.83 -41.98 -12.22
C ALA A 126 -25.02 -41.82 -13.21
N ALA A 127 -26.12 -42.51 -12.90
CA ALA A 127 -27.50 -42.01 -12.99
C ALA A 127 -28.39 -42.75 -11.96
N ALA A 128 -29.23 -42.02 -11.22
CA ALA A 128 -30.10 -42.58 -10.16
C ALA A 128 -31.37 -43.24 -10.75
N PRO A 129 -31.87 -44.38 -10.20
CA PRO A 129 -33.12 -44.98 -10.67
C PRO A 129 -34.33 -44.61 -9.80
N THR A 130 -35.41 -44.24 -10.46
CA THR A 130 -36.79 -44.13 -9.94
C THR A 130 -37.41 -45.52 -9.75
N GLY A 131 -38.11 -45.76 -8.63
CA GLY A 131 -38.95 -46.95 -8.42
C GLY A 131 -38.51 -47.93 -7.32
N LYS A 132 -37.76 -47.50 -6.30
CA LYS A 132 -37.32 -48.38 -5.20
C LYS A 132 -38.43 -48.64 -4.17
N THR A 133 -38.54 -49.87 -3.71
CA THR A 133 -39.51 -50.34 -2.72
C THR A 133 -38.90 -50.35 -1.31
N ILE A 134 -39.52 -49.68 -0.35
CA ILE A 134 -39.04 -49.55 1.04
C ILE A 134 -40.04 -50.22 1.97
N LEU A 135 -39.57 -51.10 2.86
CA LEU A 135 -40.40 -51.72 3.89
C LEU A 135 -40.18 -51.05 5.24
N ILE A 136 -41.24 -50.54 5.87
CA ILE A 136 -41.23 -49.98 7.22
C ILE A 136 -41.79 -51.01 8.20
N ILE A 137 -41.07 -51.30 9.27
CA ILE A 137 -41.47 -52.21 10.35
C ILE A 137 -41.48 -51.39 11.64
N ASP A 138 -42.67 -50.96 12.06
CA ASP A 138 -42.87 -50.13 13.25
C ASP A 138 -44.25 -50.44 13.86
N ASP A 139 -44.32 -50.59 15.19
CA ASP A 139 -45.55 -50.92 15.90
C ASP A 139 -46.45 -49.69 16.14
N SER A 140 -45.89 -48.48 16.03
CA SER A 140 -46.61 -47.21 16.11
C SER A 140 -47.26 -46.85 14.78
N LEU A 141 -48.59 -46.98 14.72
CA LEU A 141 -49.37 -46.65 13.53
C LEU A 141 -49.18 -45.20 13.08
N THR A 142 -49.10 -44.25 14.02
CA THR A 142 -48.97 -42.82 13.71
C THR A 142 -47.63 -42.48 13.09
N PHE A 143 -46.54 -42.99 13.67
CA PHE A 143 -45.18 -42.74 13.16
C PHE A 143 -44.95 -43.44 11.81
N ARG A 144 -45.51 -44.63 11.64
CA ARG A 144 -45.43 -45.38 10.39
C ARG A 144 -46.15 -44.69 9.23
N GLU A 145 -47.33 -44.12 9.44
CA GLU A 145 -48.05 -43.37 8.39
C GLU A 145 -47.37 -42.04 8.06
N GLU A 146 -46.79 -41.36 9.05
CA GLU A 146 -46.02 -40.13 8.84
C GLU A 146 -44.77 -40.39 7.98
N LEU A 147 -43.98 -41.41 8.34
CA LEU A 147 -42.78 -41.81 7.58
C LEU A 147 -43.13 -42.32 6.18
N LYS A 148 -44.25 -43.06 6.05
CA LYS A 148 -44.76 -43.52 4.75
C LYS A 148 -45.09 -42.34 3.83
N HIS A 149 -45.79 -41.32 4.32
CA HIS A 149 -46.17 -40.16 3.51
C HIS A 149 -44.93 -39.42 2.98
N VAL A 150 -43.93 -39.19 3.85
CA VAL A 150 -42.67 -38.53 3.47
C VAL A 150 -41.88 -39.33 2.42
N LEU A 151 -41.89 -40.66 2.52
CA LEU A 151 -41.21 -41.54 1.56
C LEU A 151 -41.94 -41.63 0.22
N GLU A 152 -43.27 -41.67 0.22
CA GLU A 152 -44.08 -41.65 -1.00
C GLU A 152 -43.96 -40.31 -1.74
N ASP A 153 -43.94 -39.18 -1.04
CA ASP A 153 -43.66 -37.85 -1.60
C ASP A 153 -42.27 -37.79 -2.26
N ALA A 154 -41.30 -38.54 -1.73
CA ALA A 154 -39.97 -38.72 -2.31
C ALA A 154 -39.91 -39.78 -3.44
N SER A 155 -41.06 -40.22 -3.95
CA SER A 155 -41.20 -41.19 -5.05
C SER A 155 -40.72 -42.62 -4.75
N TYR A 156 -40.72 -43.05 -3.48
CA TYR A 156 -40.52 -44.45 -3.10
C TYR A 156 -41.85 -45.21 -3.06
N THR A 157 -41.83 -46.51 -3.37
CA THR A 157 -42.98 -47.40 -3.10
C THR A 157 -42.85 -47.93 -1.68
N VAL A 158 -43.85 -47.76 -0.82
CA VAL A 158 -43.72 -48.08 0.61
C VAL A 158 -44.63 -49.23 1.04
N LEU A 159 -44.04 -50.22 1.72
CA LEU A 159 -44.73 -51.32 2.39
C LEU A 159 -44.60 -51.14 3.91
N ALA A 160 -45.57 -51.63 4.68
CA ALA A 160 -45.63 -51.40 6.11
C ALA A 160 -46.00 -52.69 6.89
N ALA A 161 -45.30 -52.94 8.00
CA ALA A 161 -45.54 -54.02 8.94
C ALA A 161 -45.61 -53.50 10.38
N GLY A 162 -46.42 -54.13 11.22
CA GLY A 162 -46.60 -53.75 12.64
C GLY A 162 -45.82 -54.59 13.65
N THR A 163 -45.20 -55.68 13.19
CA THR A 163 -44.43 -56.61 14.02
C THR A 163 -43.19 -57.06 13.26
N GLY A 164 -42.15 -57.47 13.99
CA GLY A 164 -40.91 -57.95 13.37
C GLY A 164 -41.11 -59.22 12.54
N GLU A 165 -41.97 -60.14 12.98
CA GLU A 165 -42.29 -61.37 12.26
C GLU A 165 -43.03 -61.12 10.95
N ASP A 166 -44.02 -60.21 10.93
CA ASP A 166 -44.70 -59.82 9.69
C ASP A 166 -43.75 -59.08 8.75
N GLY A 167 -42.88 -58.24 9.30
CA GLY A 167 -41.84 -57.56 8.53
C GLY A 167 -40.89 -58.54 7.83
N LEU A 168 -40.39 -59.56 8.54
CA LEU A 168 -39.56 -60.61 7.94
C LEU A 168 -40.29 -61.39 6.84
N ARG A 169 -41.57 -61.71 7.04
CA ARG A 169 -42.39 -62.40 6.04
C ARG A 169 -42.57 -61.55 4.78
N ILE A 170 -42.93 -60.29 4.92
CA ILE A 170 -43.07 -59.36 3.78
C ILE A 170 -41.73 -59.15 3.08
N ALA A 171 -40.63 -59.05 3.83
CA ALA A 171 -39.29 -58.92 3.27
C ALA A 171 -38.91 -60.14 2.42
N ALA A 172 -39.22 -61.35 2.88
CA ALA A 172 -38.96 -62.59 2.14
C ALA A 172 -39.79 -62.70 0.85
N ASP A 173 -41.05 -62.27 0.90
CA ASP A 173 -41.98 -62.33 -0.25
C ASP A 173 -41.67 -61.26 -1.30
N VAL A 174 -41.44 -60.01 -0.89
CA VAL A 174 -41.38 -58.85 -1.80
C VAL A 174 -39.95 -58.40 -2.10
N ARG A 175 -38.98 -58.73 -1.25
CA ARG A 175 -37.56 -58.34 -1.37
C ARG A 175 -37.37 -56.84 -1.59
N PRO A 176 -37.66 -56.00 -0.57
CA PRO A 176 -37.57 -54.56 -0.70
C PRO A 176 -36.11 -54.09 -0.95
N ASP A 177 -35.98 -52.92 -1.57
CA ASP A 177 -34.71 -52.25 -1.85
C ASP A 177 -34.05 -51.65 -0.59
N ALA A 178 -34.83 -51.44 0.48
CA ALA A 178 -34.33 -51.18 1.84
C ALA A 178 -35.43 -51.42 2.88
N ILE A 179 -35.02 -51.61 4.13
CA ILE A 179 -35.88 -51.87 5.28
C ILE A 179 -35.61 -50.82 6.36
N ILE A 180 -36.65 -50.15 6.84
CA ILE A 180 -36.62 -49.30 8.03
C ILE A 180 -37.29 -50.09 9.16
N VAL A 181 -36.60 -50.27 10.28
CA VAL A 181 -37.07 -51.14 11.37
C VAL A 181 -36.95 -50.44 12.70
N ASP A 182 -38.02 -50.47 13.49
CA ASP A 182 -37.98 -49.99 14.86
C ASP A 182 -37.14 -50.90 15.75
N GLY A 183 -36.34 -50.32 16.63
CA GLY A 183 -35.52 -51.03 17.60
C GLY A 183 -36.37 -51.78 18.63
N VAL A 184 -37.53 -51.24 19.01
CA VAL A 184 -38.43 -51.84 19.99
C VAL A 184 -39.70 -52.34 19.29
N LEU A 185 -39.78 -53.65 19.04
CA LEU A 185 -40.93 -54.28 18.40
C LEU A 185 -41.53 -55.35 19.31
N PRO A 186 -42.86 -55.56 19.27
CA PRO A 186 -43.49 -56.67 19.97
C PRO A 186 -43.08 -58.02 19.33
N GLY A 187 -42.68 -58.98 20.17
CA GLY A 187 -42.21 -60.30 19.72
C GLY A 187 -40.69 -60.37 19.60
N ILE A 188 -40.17 -60.19 18.38
CA ILE A 188 -38.74 -60.04 18.11
C ILE A 188 -38.38 -58.55 18.00
N ASP A 189 -37.28 -58.15 18.64
CA ASP A 189 -36.78 -56.77 18.57
C ASP A 189 -36.16 -56.44 17.19
N GLY A 190 -36.01 -55.15 16.90
CA GLY A 190 -35.49 -54.68 15.61
C GLY A 190 -34.09 -55.20 15.30
N ALA A 191 -33.22 -55.29 16.31
CA ALA A 191 -31.89 -55.85 16.17
C ALA A 191 -31.93 -57.33 15.73
N THR A 192 -32.85 -58.12 16.27
CA THR A 192 -33.07 -59.52 15.88
C THR A 192 -33.62 -59.63 14.47
N VAL A 193 -34.52 -58.72 14.06
CA VAL A 193 -35.02 -58.65 12.67
C VAL A 193 -33.85 -58.42 11.70
N VAL A 194 -32.99 -57.44 11.98
CA VAL A 194 -31.80 -57.16 11.16
C VAL A 194 -30.86 -58.37 11.10
N ARG A 195 -30.56 -59.01 12.24
CA ARG A 195 -29.73 -60.22 12.25
C ARG A 195 -30.31 -61.35 11.41
N ARG A 196 -31.63 -61.55 11.45
CA ARG A 196 -32.30 -62.57 10.62
C ARG A 196 -32.27 -62.24 9.14
N ILE A 197 -32.45 -60.96 8.77
CA ILE A 197 -32.25 -60.49 7.40
C ILE A 197 -30.82 -60.80 6.93
N ARG A 198 -29.81 -60.56 7.78
CA ARG A 198 -28.39 -60.87 7.47
C ARG A 198 -28.10 -62.37 7.35
N LEU A 199 -28.85 -63.22 8.03
CA LEU A 199 -28.72 -64.68 7.92
C LEU A 199 -29.44 -65.25 6.68
N ASP A 200 -30.42 -64.53 6.13
CA ASP A 200 -31.14 -64.95 4.93
C ASP A 200 -30.35 -64.64 3.66
N ALA A 201 -30.02 -65.68 2.88
CA ALA A 201 -29.18 -65.54 1.69
C ALA A 201 -29.77 -64.59 0.62
N ALA A 202 -31.09 -64.44 0.54
CA ALA A 202 -31.76 -63.58 -0.42
C ALA A 202 -31.86 -62.11 0.06
N LEU A 203 -31.83 -61.87 1.38
CA LEU A 203 -32.05 -60.56 1.98
C LEU A 203 -30.81 -59.98 2.68
N ARG A 204 -29.74 -60.76 2.85
CA ARG A 204 -28.55 -60.33 3.61
C ARG A 204 -27.86 -59.07 3.10
N HIS A 205 -28.15 -58.66 1.87
CA HIS A 205 -27.63 -57.44 1.24
C HIS A 205 -28.68 -56.32 1.14
N THR A 206 -29.91 -56.55 1.58
CA THR A 206 -30.94 -55.51 1.67
C THR A 206 -30.52 -54.51 2.74
N PRO A 207 -30.43 -53.21 2.42
CA PRO A 207 -30.03 -52.21 3.39
C PRO A 207 -31.06 -52.05 4.52
N CYS A 208 -30.59 -51.96 5.76
CA CYS A 208 -31.40 -51.88 6.97
C CYS A 208 -31.08 -50.60 7.75
N LEU A 209 -32.09 -49.75 7.94
CA LEU A 209 -32.04 -48.53 8.77
C LEU A 209 -32.80 -48.78 10.08
N LEU A 210 -32.12 -48.75 11.22
CA LEU A 210 -32.74 -49.03 12.51
C LEU A 210 -33.17 -47.74 13.23
N LEU A 211 -34.42 -47.66 13.67
CA LEU A 211 -34.93 -46.52 14.46
C LEU A 211 -34.71 -46.80 15.95
N THR A 212 -34.12 -45.86 16.67
CA THR A 212 -33.85 -46.00 18.12
C THR A 212 -34.56 -44.92 18.91
N ALA A 213 -35.08 -45.27 20.09
CA ALA A 213 -35.71 -44.33 21.03
C ALA A 213 -34.77 -43.88 22.16
N SER A 214 -33.49 -44.28 22.14
CA SER A 214 -32.55 -44.04 23.24
C SER A 214 -31.46 -43.01 22.88
N GLU A 215 -31.21 -42.05 23.79
CA GLU A 215 -30.16 -41.02 23.67
C GLU A 215 -28.74 -41.54 23.97
N GLY A 216 -28.58 -42.82 24.36
CA GLY A 216 -27.31 -43.39 24.80
C GLY A 216 -26.48 -44.06 23.69
N LEU A 217 -25.17 -43.86 23.72
CA LEU A 217 -24.17 -44.45 22.80
C LEU A 217 -24.28 -45.99 22.66
N GLY A 218 -24.79 -46.68 23.68
CA GLY A 218 -24.96 -48.14 23.68
C GLY A 218 -26.03 -48.66 22.70
N ALA A 219 -27.11 -47.93 22.48
CA ALA A 219 -28.16 -48.34 21.54
C ALA A 219 -27.70 -48.22 20.08
N GLU A 220 -26.85 -47.24 19.79
CA GLU A 220 -26.24 -47.04 18.47
C GLU A 220 -25.24 -48.16 18.13
N ILE A 221 -24.43 -48.57 19.11
CA ILE A 221 -23.50 -49.70 18.97
C ILE A 221 -24.26 -51.01 18.75
N GLN A 222 -25.33 -51.25 19.52
CA GLN A 222 -26.14 -52.45 19.39
C GLN A 222 -26.85 -52.54 18.01
N ALA A 223 -27.25 -51.41 17.43
CA ALA A 223 -27.81 -51.34 16.09
C ALA A 223 -26.80 -51.77 15.01
N LEU A 224 -25.55 -51.29 15.12
CA LEU A 224 -24.47 -51.65 14.19
C LEU A 224 -24.00 -53.10 14.38
N GLU A 225 -23.89 -53.58 15.62
CA GLU A 225 -23.55 -54.98 15.94
C GLU A 225 -24.61 -55.98 15.46
N ALA A 226 -25.86 -55.55 15.32
CA ALA A 226 -26.92 -56.34 14.71
C ALA A 226 -26.80 -56.44 13.18
N GLY A 227 -25.95 -55.61 12.57
CA GLY A 227 -25.72 -55.54 11.13
C GLY A 227 -26.58 -54.50 10.41
N ALA A 228 -27.10 -53.47 11.08
CA ALA A 228 -27.81 -52.37 10.44
C ALA A 228 -26.81 -51.46 9.69
N ASP A 229 -27.20 -50.94 8.54
CA ASP A 229 -26.34 -50.07 7.71
C ASP A 229 -26.31 -48.63 8.21
N ALA A 230 -27.35 -48.21 8.92
CA ALA A 230 -27.43 -46.95 9.64
C ALA A 230 -28.51 -47.02 10.73
N PHE A 231 -28.59 -45.97 11.55
CA PHE A 231 -29.67 -45.77 12.50
C PHE A 231 -30.19 -44.32 12.45
N VAL A 232 -31.39 -44.10 12.98
CA VAL A 232 -32.00 -42.76 13.17
C VAL A 232 -32.67 -42.74 14.54
N ARG A 233 -32.63 -41.60 15.24
CA ARG A 233 -33.37 -41.48 16.49
C ARG A 233 -34.82 -41.10 16.20
N LYS A 234 -35.78 -41.64 16.96
CA LYS A 234 -37.22 -41.42 16.74
C LYS A 234 -37.69 -40.00 17.06
N ASP A 235 -36.92 -39.24 17.82
CA ASP A 235 -37.14 -37.82 18.13
C ASP A 235 -36.54 -36.85 17.09
N GLU A 236 -35.74 -37.35 16.14
CA GLU A 236 -35.25 -36.56 15.00
C GLU A 236 -36.35 -36.37 13.94
N ASP A 237 -36.28 -35.25 13.21
CA ASP A 237 -37.22 -34.94 12.13
C ASP A 237 -37.24 -36.07 11.07
N VAL A 238 -38.44 -36.47 10.62
CA VAL A 238 -38.65 -37.55 9.65
C VAL A 238 -37.89 -37.30 8.33
N THR A 239 -37.60 -36.05 7.99
CA THR A 239 -36.74 -35.67 6.85
C THR A 239 -35.28 -36.13 7.04
N VAL A 240 -34.79 -36.27 8.27
CA VAL A 240 -33.47 -36.85 8.59
C VAL A 240 -33.47 -38.35 8.29
N ALA A 241 -34.57 -39.06 8.61
CA ALA A 241 -34.73 -40.47 8.24
C ALA A 241 -34.73 -40.65 6.72
N LEU A 242 -35.40 -39.77 5.97
CA LEU A 242 -35.37 -39.76 4.51
C LEU A 242 -33.95 -39.49 3.95
N ALA A 243 -33.24 -38.50 4.49
CA ALA A 243 -31.88 -38.17 4.05
C ALA A 243 -30.89 -39.32 4.33
N ARG A 244 -31.01 -39.97 5.50
CA ARG A 244 -30.20 -41.15 5.88
C ARG A 244 -30.55 -42.37 5.04
N LEU A 245 -31.83 -42.64 4.80
CA LEU A 245 -32.25 -43.71 3.88
C LEU A 245 -31.69 -43.48 2.48
N ALA A 246 -31.80 -42.26 1.95
CA ALA A 246 -31.25 -41.93 0.64
C ALA A 246 -29.72 -42.09 0.61
N ALA A 247 -29.01 -41.78 1.70
CA ALA A 247 -27.57 -42.01 1.84
C ALA A 247 -27.23 -43.51 1.86
N VAL A 248 -27.99 -44.32 2.60
CA VAL A 248 -27.84 -45.78 2.66
C VAL A 248 -28.17 -46.43 1.32
N LEU A 249 -29.20 -45.97 0.62
CA LEU A 249 -29.54 -46.46 -0.73
C LEU A 249 -28.52 -46.03 -1.80
N ARG A 250 -27.85 -44.88 -1.61
CA ARG A 250 -26.72 -44.45 -2.44
C ARG A 250 -25.46 -45.24 -2.12
N SER A 251 -25.17 -45.54 -0.85
CA SER A 251 -24.01 -46.35 -0.45
C SER A 251 -24.19 -47.82 -0.78
N ALA A 252 -25.40 -48.37 -0.64
CA ALA A 252 -25.78 -49.71 -1.07
C ALA A 252 -25.89 -49.80 -2.59
N GLY A 253 -26.34 -48.74 -3.27
CA GLY A 253 -26.27 -48.60 -4.73
C GLY A 253 -24.82 -48.53 -5.22
N ALA A 254 -23.97 -47.79 -4.53
CA ALA A 254 -22.52 -47.76 -4.78
C ALA A 254 -21.83 -49.07 -4.39
N GLN A 255 -22.32 -49.85 -3.41
CA GLN A 255 -21.86 -51.22 -3.13
C GLN A 255 -22.45 -52.25 -4.10
N ALA A 256 -23.60 -51.97 -4.73
CA ALA A 256 -24.19 -52.77 -5.80
C ALA A 256 -23.50 -52.52 -7.16
N ASP A 257 -23.06 -51.29 -7.42
CA ASP A 257 -22.17 -50.91 -8.53
C ASP A 257 -20.71 -51.28 -8.24
N ASN A 258 -20.36 -51.44 -6.96
CA ASN A 258 -19.13 -52.06 -6.48
C ASN A 258 -19.34 -53.55 -6.13
N ARG A 259 -20.29 -54.22 -6.82
CA ARG A 259 -20.26 -55.69 -7.07
C ARG A 259 -19.09 -56.11 -7.99
N GLY A 260 -18.08 -55.25 -8.09
CA GLY A 260 -16.72 -55.54 -8.52
C GLY A 260 -15.73 -55.62 -7.34
N THR A 261 -16.19 -55.82 -6.11
CA THR A 261 -15.37 -56.66 -5.23
C THR A 261 -15.35 -58.03 -5.88
N THR A 262 -14.19 -58.42 -6.40
CA THR A 262 -13.89 -59.78 -6.87
C THR A 262 -14.64 -60.76 -5.97
N SER A 263 -15.64 -61.40 -6.55
CA SER A 263 -16.52 -62.31 -5.84
C SER A 263 -15.68 -63.25 -4.96
N LEU A 264 -16.03 -63.32 -3.68
CA LEU A 264 -15.64 -64.44 -2.80
C LEU A 264 -16.11 -65.80 -3.37
N LEU A 265 -16.88 -65.80 -4.47
CA LEU A 265 -17.43 -66.93 -5.21
C LEU A 265 -17.11 -66.88 -6.72
N GLY A 266 -16.08 -66.15 -7.17
CA GLY A 266 -15.51 -66.36 -8.51
C GLY A 266 -14.73 -67.68 -8.51
N PRO A 267 -14.70 -68.45 -9.62
CA PRO A 267 -14.02 -69.74 -9.62
C PRO A 267 -12.56 -69.52 -9.23
N LYS A 268 -12.17 -70.04 -8.06
CA LYS A 268 -10.83 -69.80 -7.52
C LYS A 268 -9.85 -70.56 -8.38
N LYS A 269 -8.76 -69.88 -8.73
CA LYS A 269 -7.84 -70.37 -9.74
C LYS A 269 -6.78 -71.22 -9.09
N VAL A 270 -6.75 -72.50 -9.40
CA VAL A 270 -5.79 -73.47 -8.82
C VAL A 270 -4.82 -73.89 -9.91
N LEU A 271 -3.53 -73.68 -9.68
CA LEU A 271 -2.49 -74.23 -10.55
C LEU A 271 -2.16 -75.64 -10.08
N ALA A 272 -2.47 -76.65 -10.88
CA ALA A 272 -2.08 -78.03 -10.61
C ALA A 272 -0.86 -78.39 -11.48
N VAL A 273 0.19 -78.88 -10.83
CA VAL A 273 1.50 -79.16 -11.44
C VAL A 273 1.89 -80.60 -11.14
N ASP A 274 2.01 -81.42 -12.18
CA ASP A 274 2.36 -82.85 -12.08
C ASP A 274 2.85 -83.35 -13.45
N ASP A 275 3.77 -84.31 -13.47
CA ASP A 275 4.31 -84.85 -14.74
C ASP A 275 3.38 -85.90 -15.38
N SER A 276 2.43 -86.44 -14.61
CA SER A 276 1.42 -87.40 -15.06
C SER A 276 0.18 -86.70 -15.61
N GLU A 277 0.03 -86.72 -16.94
CA GLU A 277 -1.15 -86.15 -17.62
C GLU A 277 -2.48 -86.76 -17.15
N THR A 278 -2.51 -88.07 -16.91
CA THR A 278 -3.70 -88.76 -16.40
C THR A 278 -4.09 -88.23 -15.01
N TYR A 279 -3.11 -88.05 -14.13
CA TYR A 279 -3.37 -87.56 -12.77
C TYR A 279 -3.80 -86.08 -12.77
N LEU A 280 -3.18 -85.24 -13.62
CA LEU A 280 -3.61 -83.85 -13.82
C LEU A 280 -5.07 -83.76 -14.27
N GLN A 281 -5.49 -84.61 -15.21
CA GLN A 281 -6.87 -84.61 -15.70
C GLN A 281 -7.87 -85.05 -14.62
N GLU A 282 -7.57 -86.11 -13.87
CA GLU A 282 -8.40 -86.57 -12.75
C GLU A 282 -8.50 -85.52 -11.63
N LEU A 283 -7.38 -84.87 -11.30
CA LEU A 283 -7.30 -83.79 -10.32
C LEU A 283 -8.06 -82.54 -10.79
N ALA A 284 -7.94 -82.19 -12.08
CA ALA A 284 -8.66 -81.09 -12.70
C ALA A 284 -10.17 -81.33 -12.65
N GLU A 285 -10.63 -82.52 -13.01
CA GLU A 285 -12.04 -82.89 -12.98
C GLU A 285 -12.60 -82.80 -11.55
N ALA A 286 -11.85 -83.33 -10.56
CA ALA A 286 -12.25 -83.29 -9.15
C ALA A 286 -12.37 -81.87 -8.58
N LEU A 287 -11.49 -80.94 -9.00
CA LEU A 287 -11.48 -79.55 -8.55
C LEU A 287 -12.45 -78.66 -9.35
N ARG A 288 -12.57 -78.88 -10.67
CA ARG A 288 -13.57 -78.19 -11.51
C ARG A 288 -14.99 -78.54 -11.07
N GLY A 289 -15.23 -79.77 -10.61
CA GLY A 289 -16.49 -80.19 -9.99
C GLY A 289 -16.88 -79.39 -8.73
N GLU A 290 -15.90 -78.75 -8.08
CA GLU A 290 -16.10 -77.84 -6.94
C GLU A 290 -16.17 -76.36 -7.33
N GLY A 291 -16.13 -76.07 -8.63
CA GLY A 291 -16.14 -74.71 -9.16
C GLY A 291 -14.79 -74.00 -9.13
N TYR A 292 -13.67 -74.73 -9.01
CA TYR A 292 -12.33 -74.15 -9.20
C TYR A 292 -11.98 -74.01 -10.69
N ASP A 293 -11.32 -72.91 -11.06
CA ASP A 293 -10.69 -72.74 -12.38
C ASP A 293 -9.29 -73.37 -12.31
N VAL A 294 -9.12 -74.54 -12.92
CA VAL A 294 -7.87 -75.31 -12.80
C VAL A 294 -6.98 -75.05 -14.00
N VAL A 295 -5.80 -74.49 -13.73
CA VAL A 295 -4.70 -74.32 -14.68
C VAL A 295 -3.77 -75.51 -14.52
N LEU A 296 -3.37 -76.14 -15.63
CA LEU A 296 -2.51 -77.31 -15.62
C LEU A 296 -1.10 -76.93 -16.08
N ALA A 297 -0.10 -77.47 -15.41
CA ALA A 297 1.30 -77.40 -15.82
C ALA A 297 1.94 -78.79 -15.68
N ARG A 298 2.78 -79.17 -16.64
CA ARG A 298 3.42 -80.50 -16.70
C ARG A 298 4.83 -80.53 -16.12
N SER A 299 5.38 -79.36 -15.77
CA SER A 299 6.67 -79.23 -15.11
C SER A 299 6.74 -77.99 -14.21
N GLY A 300 7.76 -77.94 -13.34
CA GLY A 300 8.03 -76.78 -12.48
C GLY A 300 8.38 -75.50 -13.27
N GLU A 301 9.05 -75.63 -14.42
CA GLU A 301 9.36 -74.52 -15.32
C GLU A 301 8.09 -73.92 -15.93
N GLU A 302 7.20 -74.78 -16.45
CA GLU A 302 5.92 -74.34 -17.02
C GLU A 302 5.05 -73.66 -15.96
N ALA A 303 5.05 -74.17 -14.73
CA ALA A 303 4.35 -73.57 -13.61
C ALA A 303 4.86 -72.14 -13.30
N LEU A 304 6.18 -71.91 -13.31
CA LEU A 304 6.77 -70.60 -13.06
C LEU A 304 6.49 -69.61 -14.21
N GLU A 305 6.53 -70.07 -15.46
CA GLU A 305 6.13 -69.26 -16.61
C GLU A 305 4.67 -68.81 -16.49
N LEU A 306 3.76 -69.73 -16.17
CA LEU A 306 2.34 -69.42 -15.94
C LEU A 306 2.13 -68.45 -14.76
N LEU A 307 2.85 -68.62 -13.66
CA LEU A 307 2.76 -67.73 -12.50
C LEU A 307 3.31 -66.32 -12.75
N SER A 308 4.17 -66.15 -13.76
CA SER A 308 4.70 -64.83 -14.16
C SER A 308 3.68 -63.99 -14.93
N ILE A 309 2.72 -64.64 -15.59
CA ILE A 309 1.71 -64.00 -16.43
C ILE A 309 0.31 -64.05 -15.82
N GLN A 310 0.06 -64.95 -14.86
CA GLN A 310 -1.27 -65.20 -14.32
C GLN A 310 -1.22 -65.47 -12.82
N ALA A 311 -1.99 -64.69 -12.07
CA ALA A 311 -2.18 -64.92 -10.64
C ALA A 311 -3.09 -66.13 -10.40
N VAL A 312 -2.74 -66.93 -9.39
CA VAL A 312 -3.53 -68.07 -8.92
C VAL A 312 -3.76 -67.99 -7.42
N ASP A 313 -4.82 -68.64 -6.95
CA ASP A 313 -5.25 -68.64 -5.55
C ASP A 313 -4.60 -69.75 -4.72
N CYS A 314 -4.19 -70.84 -5.35
CA CYS A 314 -3.46 -71.95 -4.73
C CYS A 314 -2.66 -72.72 -5.78
N ILE A 315 -1.53 -73.29 -5.38
CA ILE A 315 -0.67 -74.12 -6.22
C ILE A 315 -0.63 -75.53 -5.62
N LEU A 316 -1.03 -76.53 -6.40
CA LEU A 316 -0.83 -77.95 -6.09
C LEU A 316 0.38 -78.41 -6.89
N LEU A 317 1.41 -78.87 -6.21
CA LEU A 317 2.71 -79.08 -6.85
C LEU A 317 3.25 -80.44 -6.49
N ASP A 318 3.47 -81.27 -7.51
CA ASP A 318 4.08 -82.57 -7.32
C ASP A 318 5.54 -82.45 -6.85
N LEU A 319 5.90 -83.31 -5.92
CA LEU A 319 7.23 -83.37 -5.34
C LEU A 319 8.26 -83.90 -6.34
N MET A 320 7.87 -84.90 -7.13
CA MET A 320 8.77 -85.72 -7.96
C MET A 320 8.45 -85.56 -9.44
N MET A 321 8.98 -84.49 -10.05
CA MET A 321 8.86 -84.23 -11.48
C MET A 321 10.24 -84.29 -12.18
N PRO A 322 10.31 -84.66 -13.47
CA PRO A 322 11.53 -84.60 -14.26
C PRO A 322 11.93 -83.16 -14.56
N GLY A 323 13.24 -82.87 -14.52
CA GLY A 323 13.76 -81.50 -14.65
C GLY A 323 13.80 -80.80 -13.30
N MET A 324 13.02 -79.73 -13.14
CA MET A 324 12.86 -79.03 -11.86
C MET A 324 11.99 -79.81 -10.88
N SER A 325 12.55 -80.12 -9.70
CA SER A 325 11.81 -80.78 -8.62
C SER A 325 10.76 -79.85 -7.99
N GLY A 326 9.72 -80.43 -7.37
CA GLY A 326 8.70 -79.65 -6.64
C GLY A 326 9.29 -78.78 -5.53
N HIS A 327 10.33 -79.24 -4.84
CA HIS A 327 11.04 -78.46 -3.82
C HIS A 327 11.73 -77.22 -4.38
N GLU A 328 12.30 -77.34 -5.58
CA GLU A 328 12.98 -76.24 -6.26
C GLU A 328 11.95 -75.21 -6.77
N ALA A 329 10.87 -75.68 -7.40
CA ALA A 329 9.76 -74.83 -7.82
C ALA A 329 9.13 -74.08 -6.63
N CYS A 330 8.88 -74.76 -5.50
CA CYS A 330 8.33 -74.14 -4.29
C CYS A 330 9.24 -73.02 -3.75
N ARG A 331 10.57 -73.24 -3.68
CA ARG A 331 11.51 -72.20 -3.24
C ARG A 331 11.51 -71.00 -4.16
N LEU A 332 11.39 -71.22 -5.47
CA LEU A 332 11.31 -70.13 -6.45
C LEU A 332 10.02 -69.33 -6.31
N VAL A 333 8.86 -70.00 -6.11
CA VAL A 333 7.59 -69.32 -5.81
C VAL A 333 7.70 -68.49 -4.53
N LYS A 334 8.22 -69.07 -3.43
CA LYS A 334 8.32 -68.39 -2.13
C LYS A 334 9.38 -67.29 -2.06
N SER A 335 10.36 -67.29 -2.95
CA SER A 335 11.35 -66.20 -3.06
C SER A 335 10.88 -65.01 -3.90
N SER A 336 9.84 -65.19 -4.72
CA SER A 336 9.31 -64.12 -5.58
C SER A 336 8.33 -63.21 -4.83
N PRO A 337 8.59 -61.89 -4.69
CA PRO A 337 7.70 -60.97 -3.96
C PRO A 337 6.26 -60.91 -4.49
N ALA A 338 6.06 -61.19 -5.77
CA ALA A 338 4.75 -61.11 -6.41
C ALA A 338 3.84 -62.31 -6.10
N ILE A 339 4.41 -63.50 -5.87
CA ILE A 339 3.66 -64.76 -5.76
C ILE A 339 3.97 -65.55 -4.48
N ARG A 340 4.91 -65.10 -3.63
CA ARG A 340 5.31 -65.80 -2.39
C ARG A 340 4.16 -66.06 -1.41
N GLU A 341 3.15 -65.21 -1.40
CA GLU A 341 1.98 -65.33 -0.53
C GLU A 341 0.96 -66.33 -1.08
N THR A 342 1.18 -66.90 -2.26
CA THR A 342 0.30 -67.92 -2.85
C THR A 342 0.49 -69.24 -2.11
N PRO A 343 -0.58 -69.84 -1.56
CA PRO A 343 -0.50 -71.10 -0.86
C PRO A 343 0.00 -72.22 -1.77
N VAL A 344 1.03 -72.93 -1.33
CA VAL A 344 1.60 -74.08 -2.04
C VAL A 344 1.30 -75.35 -1.26
N VAL A 345 0.62 -76.31 -1.90
CA VAL A 345 0.31 -77.63 -1.35
C VAL A 345 1.13 -78.68 -2.09
N MET A 346 2.03 -79.38 -1.40
CA MET A 346 2.82 -80.45 -2.01
C MET A 346 1.99 -81.73 -2.21
N LEU A 347 2.12 -82.34 -3.39
CA LEU A 347 1.61 -83.67 -3.72
C LEU A 347 2.77 -84.67 -3.81
N THR A 348 2.56 -85.91 -3.39
CA THR A 348 3.62 -86.91 -3.14
C THR A 348 3.12 -88.35 -3.26
N ALA A 349 3.95 -89.27 -3.74
CA ALA A 349 3.56 -90.67 -3.88
C ALA A 349 3.80 -91.54 -2.62
N ARG A 350 4.43 -91.02 -1.56
CA ARG A 350 4.84 -91.80 -0.37
C ARG A 350 4.43 -91.14 0.96
N GLU A 351 4.11 -91.94 1.96
CA GLU A 351 4.01 -91.53 3.38
C GLU A 351 5.40 -91.36 4.03
N ASP A 352 6.38 -90.85 3.28
CA ASP A 352 7.73 -90.66 3.79
C ASP A 352 7.79 -89.37 4.63
N ARG A 353 8.12 -89.52 5.91
CA ARG A 353 8.18 -88.41 6.86
C ARG A 353 9.27 -87.40 6.49
N ASP A 354 10.35 -87.85 5.86
CA ASP A 354 11.47 -86.99 5.48
C ASP A 354 11.08 -86.09 4.30
N ALA A 355 10.34 -86.63 3.32
CA ALA A 355 9.80 -85.87 2.19
C ALA A 355 8.80 -84.77 2.61
N ILE A 356 7.99 -85.00 3.65
CA ILE A 356 7.09 -83.99 4.23
C ILE A 356 7.89 -82.84 4.83
N ILE A 357 8.92 -83.16 5.63
CA ILE A 357 9.75 -82.17 6.30
C ILE A 357 10.52 -81.33 5.28
N GLU A 358 11.04 -81.95 4.23
CA GLU A 358 11.72 -81.25 3.13
C GLU A 358 10.76 -80.31 2.36
N GLY A 359 9.54 -80.75 2.07
CA GLY A 359 8.52 -79.91 1.42
C GLY A 359 8.14 -78.67 2.23
N LEU A 360 7.93 -78.81 3.54
CA LEU A 360 7.65 -77.69 4.43
C LEU A 360 8.85 -76.76 4.59
N ASN A 361 10.08 -77.30 4.67
CA ASN A 361 11.31 -76.51 4.71
C ASN A 361 11.57 -75.74 3.41
N ALA A 362 11.09 -76.23 2.27
CA ALA A 362 11.09 -75.52 1.00
C ALA A 362 10.07 -74.37 0.94
N GLY A 363 9.22 -74.24 1.97
CA GLY A 363 8.24 -73.17 2.12
C GLY A 363 6.81 -73.57 1.73
N ALA A 364 6.50 -74.85 1.54
CA ALA A 364 5.13 -75.28 1.28
C ALA A 364 4.22 -75.00 2.50
N ASP A 365 2.97 -74.67 2.23
CA ASP A 365 1.95 -74.34 3.23
C ASP A 365 1.21 -75.58 3.76
N ASP A 366 1.16 -76.64 2.95
CA ASP A 366 0.61 -77.94 3.33
C ASP A 366 1.17 -79.06 2.45
N TYR A 367 0.85 -80.30 2.81
CA TYR A 367 1.25 -81.51 2.11
C TYR A 367 0.12 -82.54 2.08
N ILE A 368 -0.01 -83.26 0.96
CA ILE A 368 -1.05 -84.27 0.71
C ILE A 368 -0.48 -85.48 -0.03
N VAL A 369 -0.76 -86.66 0.49
CA VAL A 369 -0.44 -87.95 -0.17
C VAL A 369 -1.33 -88.13 -1.39
N LYS A 370 -0.74 -88.40 -2.57
CA LYS A 370 -1.45 -88.71 -3.80
C LYS A 370 -2.32 -89.94 -3.55
N SER A 371 -3.63 -89.74 -3.71
CA SER A 371 -4.67 -90.75 -3.52
C SER A 371 -5.64 -90.64 -4.69
N SER A 372 -6.31 -91.73 -5.04
CA SER A 372 -7.45 -91.72 -5.96
C SER A 372 -8.72 -91.16 -5.31
N ASP A 373 -8.73 -90.95 -3.99
CA ASP A 373 -9.77 -90.23 -3.26
C ASP A 373 -9.34 -88.77 -2.98
N PHE A 374 -9.95 -87.84 -3.72
CA PHE A 374 -9.64 -86.40 -3.66
C PHE A 374 -10.36 -85.64 -2.53
N GLN A 375 -11.13 -86.29 -1.64
CA GLN A 375 -11.86 -85.59 -0.58
C GLN A 375 -10.95 -84.81 0.37
N VAL A 376 -9.84 -85.43 0.80
CA VAL A 376 -8.86 -84.79 1.70
C VAL A 376 -8.14 -83.64 0.98
N LEU A 377 -7.85 -83.81 -0.31
CA LEU A 377 -7.25 -82.78 -1.15
C LEU A 377 -8.13 -81.54 -1.22
N ARG A 378 -9.40 -81.72 -1.59
CA ARG A 378 -10.37 -80.63 -1.68
C ARG A 378 -10.50 -79.87 -0.36
N ALA A 379 -10.59 -80.57 0.76
CA ALA A 379 -10.71 -79.95 2.08
C ALA A 379 -9.50 -79.08 2.44
N ARG A 380 -8.28 -79.56 2.14
CA ARG A 380 -7.02 -78.83 2.42
C ARG A 380 -6.82 -77.64 1.50
N VAL A 381 -7.11 -77.78 0.21
CA VAL A 381 -7.06 -76.67 -0.76
C VAL A 381 -8.04 -75.56 -0.36
N LEU A 382 -9.27 -75.92 0.01
CA LEU A 382 -10.26 -74.98 0.51
C LEU A 382 -9.78 -74.26 1.78
N ALA A 383 -9.17 -74.98 2.73
CA ALA A 383 -8.64 -74.39 3.96
C ALA A 383 -7.53 -73.37 3.68
N GLN A 384 -6.61 -73.68 2.76
CA GLN A 384 -5.51 -72.80 2.39
C GLN A 384 -5.98 -71.53 1.68
N ILE A 385 -6.93 -71.66 0.75
CA ILE A 385 -7.54 -70.52 0.07
C ILE A 385 -8.27 -69.61 1.08
N ARG A 386 -9.03 -70.18 2.03
CA ARG A 386 -9.72 -69.40 3.08
C ARG A 386 -8.75 -68.67 4.01
N ARG A 387 -7.64 -69.31 4.38
CA ARG A 387 -6.60 -68.69 5.23
C ARG A 387 -6.01 -67.45 4.56
N LYS A 388 -5.58 -67.57 3.29
CA LYS A 388 -5.05 -66.45 2.50
C LYS A 388 -6.06 -65.30 2.39
N GLN A 389 -7.32 -65.62 2.11
CA GLN A 389 -8.39 -64.62 2.00
C GLN A 389 -8.57 -63.81 3.29
N PHE A 390 -8.57 -64.49 4.44
CA PHE A 390 -8.70 -63.81 5.73
C PHE A 390 -7.51 -62.91 6.04
N GLU A 391 -6.30 -63.31 5.67
CA GLU A 391 -5.09 -62.49 5.83
C GLU A 391 -5.10 -61.26 4.93
N ASP A 392 -5.49 -61.43 3.66
CA ASP A 392 -5.63 -60.32 2.70
C ASP A 392 -6.72 -59.32 3.12
N GLU A 393 -7.85 -59.81 3.62
CA GLU A 393 -8.95 -58.98 4.13
C GLU A 393 -8.54 -58.18 5.37
N ASN A 394 -7.90 -58.83 6.35
CA ASN A 394 -7.41 -58.14 7.54
C ASN A 394 -6.35 -57.08 7.20
N ARG A 395 -5.47 -57.36 6.23
CA ARG A 395 -4.50 -56.37 5.76
C ARG A 395 -5.20 -55.17 5.15
N ARG A 396 -6.18 -55.39 4.28
CA ARG A 396 -6.98 -54.31 3.67
C ARG A 396 -7.72 -53.47 4.71
N ILE A 397 -8.33 -54.10 5.72
CA ILE A 397 -9.04 -53.39 6.80
C ILE A 397 -8.07 -52.51 7.60
N ARG A 398 -6.89 -53.03 7.97
CA ARG A 398 -5.88 -52.24 8.69
C ARG A 398 -5.39 -51.05 7.87
N ASP A 399 -5.11 -51.26 6.58
CA ASP A 399 -4.66 -50.18 5.70
C ASP A 399 -5.74 -49.10 5.53
N GLN A 400 -7.02 -49.50 5.44
CA GLN A 400 -8.15 -48.56 5.40
C GLN A 400 -8.32 -47.79 6.71
N MET A 401 -8.18 -48.43 7.86
CA MET A 401 -8.24 -47.77 9.17
C MET A 401 -7.12 -46.74 9.31
N LEU A 402 -5.89 -47.11 8.98
CA LEU A 402 -4.74 -46.21 9.07
C LEU A 402 -4.90 -44.99 8.16
N ARG A 403 -5.40 -45.18 6.92
CA ARG A 403 -5.69 -44.07 6.00
C ARG A 403 -6.75 -43.12 6.56
N ARG A 404 -7.85 -43.67 7.11
CA ARG A 404 -8.91 -42.84 7.72
C ARG A 404 -8.41 -42.07 8.95
N GLU A 405 -7.55 -42.68 9.76
CA GLU A 405 -6.95 -42.01 10.91
C GLU A 405 -6.03 -40.87 10.46
N LEU A 406 -5.19 -41.11 9.44
CA LEU A 406 -4.34 -40.08 8.85
C LEU A 406 -5.17 -38.90 8.31
N GLU A 407 -6.18 -39.18 7.48
CA GLU A 407 -7.09 -38.18 6.92
C GLU A 407 -7.79 -37.36 8.02
N ALA A 408 -8.23 -38.01 9.11
CA ALA A 408 -8.85 -37.33 10.25
C ALA A 408 -7.86 -36.43 11.00
N THR A 409 -6.60 -36.86 11.17
CA THR A 409 -5.57 -36.03 11.81
C THR A 409 -5.16 -34.84 10.93
N GLU A 410 -5.03 -35.04 9.63
CA GLU A 410 -4.73 -33.96 8.67
C GLU A 410 -5.85 -32.92 8.64
N ALA A 411 -7.12 -33.36 8.64
CA ALA A 411 -8.27 -32.46 8.70
C ALA A 411 -8.29 -31.62 9.99
N ARG A 412 -7.99 -32.23 11.15
CA ARG A 412 -7.91 -31.51 12.44
C ARG A 412 -6.77 -30.49 12.44
N ALA A 413 -5.58 -30.87 11.97
CA ALA A 413 -4.43 -29.97 11.89
C ALA A 413 -4.68 -28.80 10.92
N ALA A 414 -5.33 -29.06 9.78
CA ALA A 414 -5.70 -28.03 8.83
C ALA A 414 -6.71 -27.03 9.42
N GLN A 415 -7.67 -27.51 10.21
CA GLN A 415 -8.64 -26.66 10.89
C GLN A 415 -7.98 -25.78 11.97
N GLU A 416 -7.13 -26.35 12.82
CA GLU A 416 -6.41 -25.60 13.86
C GLU A 416 -5.47 -24.53 13.26
N LEU A 417 -4.80 -24.86 12.15
CA LEU A 417 -3.98 -23.90 11.41
C LEU A 417 -4.82 -22.76 10.79
N ALA A 418 -6.01 -23.07 10.26
CA ALA A 418 -6.91 -22.08 9.70
C ALA A 418 -7.44 -21.12 10.78
N GLU A 419 -7.83 -21.64 11.94
CA GLU A 419 -8.29 -20.85 13.10
C GLU A 419 -7.18 -19.95 13.63
N THR A 420 -5.96 -20.48 13.79
CA THR A 420 -4.79 -19.70 14.23
C THR A 420 -4.46 -18.59 13.23
N ARG A 421 -4.51 -18.88 11.92
CA ARG A 421 -4.25 -17.89 10.88
C ARG A 421 -5.31 -16.80 10.85
N ALA A 422 -6.59 -17.15 11.03
CA ALA A 422 -7.67 -16.18 11.11
C ALA A 422 -7.50 -15.23 12.31
N ALA A 423 -7.18 -15.77 13.50
CA ALA A 423 -6.92 -14.97 14.69
C ALA A 423 -5.72 -14.01 14.51
N LEU A 424 -4.63 -14.49 13.88
CA LEU A 424 -3.45 -13.67 13.62
C LEU A 424 -3.74 -12.51 12.64
N VAL A 425 -4.56 -12.77 11.61
CA VAL A 425 -4.98 -11.75 10.64
C VAL A 425 -5.83 -10.68 11.32
N ASP A 426 -6.79 -11.07 12.15
CA ASP A 426 -7.65 -10.14 12.88
C ASP A 426 -6.83 -9.26 13.88
N GLU A 427 -5.85 -9.85 14.56
CA GLU A 427 -4.91 -9.12 15.42
C GLU A 427 -4.06 -8.12 14.63
N LEU A 428 -3.54 -8.52 13.46
CA LEU A 428 -2.78 -7.67 12.54
C LEU A 428 -3.64 -6.50 12.02
N GLU A 429 -4.88 -6.75 11.62
CA GLU A 429 -5.80 -5.70 11.16
C GLU A 429 -6.08 -4.69 12.28
N ARG A 430 -6.37 -5.16 13.49
CA ARG A 430 -6.53 -4.27 14.65
C ARG A 430 -5.30 -3.41 14.92
N LYS A 431 -4.10 -4.02 14.91
CA LYS A 431 -2.85 -3.29 15.12
C LYS A 431 -2.59 -2.25 14.02
N ASN A 432 -2.90 -2.57 12.77
CA ASN A 432 -2.78 -1.63 11.66
C ASN A 432 -3.75 -0.46 11.79
N VAL A 433 -5.00 -0.70 12.20
CA VAL A 433 -5.97 0.38 12.44
C VAL A 433 -5.53 1.28 13.61
N GLU A 434 -5.03 0.71 14.71
CA GLU A 434 -4.47 1.48 15.84
C GLU A 434 -3.28 2.35 15.41
N LEU A 435 -2.34 1.78 14.64
CA LEU A 435 -1.17 2.50 14.11
C LEU A 435 -1.58 3.63 13.16
N ALA A 436 -2.53 3.38 12.26
CA ALA A 436 -3.03 4.38 11.34
C ALA A 436 -3.72 5.53 12.08
N ALA A 437 -4.56 5.22 13.07
CA ALA A 437 -5.21 6.22 13.92
C ALA A 437 -4.20 7.06 14.71
N ALA A 438 -3.18 6.43 15.29
CA ALA A 438 -2.10 7.11 16.00
C ALA A 438 -1.28 8.04 15.08
N SER A 439 -0.96 7.57 13.87
CA SER A 439 -0.22 8.37 12.87
C SER A 439 -1.03 9.58 12.40
N LEU A 440 -2.34 9.40 12.16
CA LEU A 440 -3.25 10.48 11.80
C LEU A 440 -3.38 11.51 12.93
N ALA A 441 -3.54 11.05 14.18
CA ALA A 441 -3.61 11.91 15.36
C ALA A 441 -2.31 12.71 15.56
N LYS A 442 -1.14 12.06 15.42
CA LYS A 442 0.18 12.71 15.46
C LYS A 442 0.27 13.82 14.39
N SER A 443 -0.13 13.51 13.16
CA SER A 443 -0.07 14.46 12.04
C SER A 443 -0.99 15.67 12.24
N ASN A 444 -2.22 15.44 12.71
CA ASN A 444 -3.18 16.52 12.96
C ASN A 444 -2.76 17.39 14.15
N PHE A 445 -2.23 16.80 15.22
CA PHE A 445 -1.67 17.53 16.36
C PHE A 445 -0.51 18.44 15.95
N LEU A 446 0.37 17.96 15.08
CA LEU A 446 1.50 18.76 14.59
C LEU A 446 1.05 19.88 13.66
N ALA A 447 0.04 19.62 12.81
CA ALA A 447 -0.55 20.65 11.97
C ALA A 447 -1.19 21.78 12.80
N SER A 448 -1.94 21.47 13.86
CA SER A 448 -2.53 22.49 14.75
C SER A 448 -1.47 23.24 15.55
N MET A 449 -0.47 22.53 16.08
CA MET A 449 0.66 23.14 16.80
C MET A 449 1.46 24.10 15.92
N SER A 450 1.55 23.86 14.61
CA SER A 450 2.23 24.79 13.69
C SER A 450 1.67 26.21 13.79
N HIS A 451 0.35 26.35 13.73
CA HIS A 451 -0.31 27.65 13.77
C HIS A 451 -0.25 28.28 15.16
N GLU A 452 -0.45 27.48 16.22
CA GLU A 452 -0.39 27.96 17.61
C GLU A 452 1.01 28.45 18.02
N ILE A 453 2.06 27.89 17.42
CA ILE A 453 3.44 28.32 17.69
C ILE A 453 3.89 29.43 16.73
N ARG A 454 3.45 29.40 15.46
CA ARG A 454 3.84 30.41 14.44
C ARG A 454 3.34 31.80 14.81
N THR A 455 2.11 31.92 15.29
CA THR A 455 1.50 33.21 15.65
C THR A 455 2.26 34.00 16.72
N PRO A 456 2.57 33.44 17.91
CA PRO A 456 3.35 34.16 18.92
C PRO A 456 4.80 34.42 18.45
N MET A 457 5.40 33.54 17.67
CA MET A 457 6.76 33.74 17.15
C MET A 457 6.81 34.89 16.13
N ASN A 458 5.83 34.98 15.24
CA ASN A 458 5.72 36.08 14.29
C ASN A 458 5.47 37.42 15.00
N ALA A 459 4.69 37.43 16.08
CA ALA A 459 4.53 38.61 16.92
C ALA A 459 5.86 39.07 17.54
N VAL A 460 6.66 38.14 18.10
CA VAL A 460 7.99 38.46 18.66
C VAL A 460 8.94 39.02 17.59
N ILE A 461 8.96 38.41 16.39
CA ILE A 461 9.78 38.88 15.27
C ILE A 461 9.33 40.27 14.82
N GLY A 462 8.02 40.46 14.60
CA GLY A 462 7.43 41.72 14.15
C GLY A 462 7.66 42.86 15.14
N LEU A 463 7.37 42.65 16.42
CA LEU A 463 7.61 43.66 17.47
C LEU A 463 9.10 43.98 17.64
N SER A 464 9.98 42.99 17.50
CA SER A 464 11.43 43.24 17.51
C SER A 464 11.88 44.07 16.30
N GLU A 465 11.31 43.80 15.11
CA GLU A 465 11.57 44.56 13.88
C GLU A 465 11.11 46.01 13.99
N LEU A 466 9.92 46.23 14.56
CA LEU A 466 9.37 47.57 14.81
C LEU A 466 10.20 48.34 15.84
N ALA A 467 10.56 47.68 16.95
CA ALA A 467 11.40 48.30 17.97
C ALA A 467 12.79 48.67 17.43
N LEU A 468 13.40 47.83 16.56
CA LEU A 468 14.67 48.13 15.90
C LEU A 468 14.64 49.37 14.99
N ARG A 469 13.45 49.86 14.63
CA ARG A 469 13.25 51.05 13.80
C ARG A 469 13.00 52.33 14.60
N THR A 470 13.01 52.26 15.93
CA THR A 470 12.89 53.44 16.81
C THR A 470 14.26 53.95 17.28
N ASP A 471 14.28 55.07 17.99
CA ASP A 471 15.50 55.56 18.63
C ASP A 471 15.90 54.64 19.79
N LEU A 472 16.95 53.85 19.57
CA LEU A 472 17.46 52.87 20.52
C LEU A 472 18.88 53.21 20.97
N THR A 473 19.17 52.94 22.24
CA THR A 473 20.56 52.88 22.70
C THR A 473 21.29 51.70 22.03
N PRO A 474 22.63 51.75 21.84
CA PRO A 474 23.39 50.65 21.24
C PRO A 474 23.16 49.28 21.90
N LYS A 475 22.91 49.29 23.22
CA LYS A 475 22.65 48.09 24.01
C LYS A 475 21.24 47.52 23.77
N GLN A 476 20.23 48.37 23.61
CA GLN A 476 18.87 47.95 23.25
C GLN A 476 18.82 47.42 21.81
N HIS A 477 19.54 48.06 20.88
CA HIS A 477 19.68 47.58 19.51
C HIS A 477 20.32 46.19 19.45
N ASP A 478 21.40 45.95 20.20
CA ASP A 478 22.04 44.63 20.32
C ASP A 478 21.08 43.56 20.88
N TYR A 479 20.32 43.89 21.93
CA TYR A 479 19.34 42.97 22.53
C TYR A 479 18.22 42.61 21.56
N LEU A 480 17.61 43.59 20.89
CA LEU A 480 16.52 43.36 19.95
C LEU A 480 17.00 42.59 18.71
N THR A 481 18.23 42.86 18.25
CA THR A 481 18.86 42.08 17.16
C THR A 481 19.03 40.62 17.56
N LYS A 482 19.49 40.34 18.78
CA LYS A 482 19.63 38.97 19.30
C LYS A 482 18.30 38.27 19.52
N ILE A 483 17.28 38.97 20.03
CA ILE A 483 15.92 38.44 20.20
C ILE A 483 15.34 38.06 18.84
N LYS A 484 15.41 38.97 17.84
CA LYS A 484 14.95 38.72 16.48
C LYS A 484 15.66 37.53 15.84
N ALA A 485 16.98 37.44 15.97
CA ALA A 485 17.76 36.32 15.44
C ALA A 485 17.37 34.98 16.11
N SER A 486 17.20 34.98 17.43
CA SER A 486 16.77 33.79 18.19
C SER A 486 15.35 33.36 17.82
N ALA A 487 14.45 34.33 17.64
CA ALA A 487 13.07 34.05 17.26
C ALA A 487 12.96 33.48 15.84
N LYS A 488 13.71 34.02 14.87
CA LYS A 488 13.82 33.46 13.52
C LYS A 488 14.42 32.05 13.53
N SER A 489 15.46 31.83 14.34
CA SER A 489 16.06 30.49 14.49
C SER A 489 15.03 29.49 15.03
N LEU A 490 14.31 29.82 16.11
CA LEU A 490 13.31 28.93 16.69
C LEU A 490 12.18 28.61 15.70
N LEU A 491 11.70 29.61 14.96
CA LEU A 491 10.69 29.39 13.91
C LEU A 491 11.20 28.44 12.81
N GLY A 492 12.47 28.55 12.44
CA GLY A 492 13.13 27.58 11.54
C GLY A 492 13.10 26.15 12.08
N ILE A 493 13.45 25.95 13.36
CA ILE A 493 13.40 24.63 14.03
C ILE A 493 11.99 24.04 14.00
N ILE A 494 10.99 24.86 14.28
CA ILE A 494 9.59 24.43 14.28
C ILE A 494 9.17 24.01 12.87
N ASN A 495 9.51 24.81 11.86
CA ASN A 495 9.23 24.48 10.46
C ASN A 495 9.92 23.18 10.03
N ASP A 496 11.18 22.95 10.43
CA ASP A 496 11.91 21.71 10.16
C ASP A 496 11.19 20.48 10.75
N ILE A 497 10.72 20.57 12.00
CA ILE A 497 9.99 19.47 12.66
C ILE A 497 8.68 19.17 11.92
N LEU A 498 7.99 20.22 11.48
CA LEU A 498 6.74 20.09 10.76
C LEU A 498 6.93 19.53 9.36
N ASP A 499 7.95 19.99 8.63
CA ASP A 499 8.31 19.46 7.32
C ASP A 499 8.64 17.97 7.44
N LEU A 500 9.48 17.56 8.40
CA LEU A 500 9.77 16.15 8.66
C LEU A 500 8.48 15.33 8.90
N SER A 501 7.57 15.89 9.71
CA SER A 501 6.32 15.20 10.06
C SER A 501 5.35 15.09 8.89
N LYS A 502 5.29 16.11 8.02
CA LYS A 502 4.50 16.06 6.77
C LYS A 502 5.07 15.03 5.79
N ILE A 503 6.39 14.92 5.69
CA ILE A 503 7.04 13.96 4.81
C ILE A 503 6.85 12.52 5.31
N GLU A 504 7.00 12.26 6.61
CA GLU A 504 6.71 10.95 7.24
C GLU A 504 5.26 10.52 7.02
N ALA A 505 4.31 11.46 7.08
CA ALA A 505 2.89 11.22 6.83
C ALA A 505 2.53 11.08 5.34
N GLY A 506 3.50 11.28 4.43
CA GLY A 506 3.28 11.24 2.99
C GLY A 506 2.44 12.38 2.43
N ARG A 507 2.31 13.51 3.15
CA ARG A 507 1.45 14.66 2.81
C ARG A 507 2.23 15.83 2.19
N LEU A 508 3.46 15.61 1.72
CA LEU A 508 4.26 16.63 1.06
C LEU A 508 4.28 16.34 -0.45
N ASP A 509 3.55 17.16 -1.19
CA ASP A 509 3.53 17.17 -2.65
C ASP A 509 4.55 18.20 -3.16
N LEU A 510 5.30 17.83 -4.20
CA LEU A 510 6.24 18.73 -4.86
C LEU A 510 5.51 19.59 -5.90
N GLU A 511 5.73 20.89 -5.84
CA GLU A 511 5.17 21.82 -6.82
C GLU A 511 5.82 21.64 -8.20
N HIS A 512 5.08 22.01 -9.25
CA HIS A 512 5.54 21.99 -10.63
C HIS A 512 5.32 23.38 -11.24
N THR A 513 6.14 24.34 -10.84
CA THR A 513 6.06 25.73 -11.27
C THR A 513 7.21 26.09 -12.19
N GLU A 514 6.99 27.04 -13.10
CA GLU A 514 8.06 27.59 -13.94
C GLU A 514 8.98 28.48 -13.10
N PHE A 515 10.29 28.23 -13.13
CA PHE A 515 11.26 28.99 -12.36
C PHE A 515 12.62 29.11 -13.06
N GLU A 516 13.36 30.15 -12.71
CA GLU A 516 14.77 30.33 -13.09
C GLU A 516 15.67 29.78 -11.97
N LEU A 517 16.39 28.67 -12.22
CA LEU A 517 17.32 28.12 -11.22
C LEU A 517 18.39 29.13 -10.78
N ARG A 518 18.75 30.06 -11.67
CA ARG A 518 19.67 31.16 -11.37
C ARG A 518 19.15 32.06 -10.26
N ALA A 519 17.85 32.32 -10.19
CA ALA A 519 17.27 33.12 -9.11
C ALA A 519 17.40 32.42 -7.76
N VAL A 520 17.18 31.10 -7.72
CA VAL A 520 17.37 30.29 -6.51
C VAL A 520 18.81 30.35 -6.01
N LEU A 521 19.79 30.33 -6.93
CA LEU A 521 21.20 30.46 -6.59
C LEU A 521 21.59 31.88 -6.15
N ASP A 522 21.01 32.92 -6.75
CA ASP A 522 21.23 34.32 -6.35
C ASP A 522 20.69 34.57 -4.92
N ASP A 523 19.55 33.97 -4.56
CA ASP A 523 19.01 34.03 -3.19
C ASP A 523 19.92 33.29 -2.20
N LEU A 524 20.38 32.08 -2.57
CA LEU A 524 21.34 31.30 -1.79
C LEU A 524 22.66 32.04 -1.55
N ALA A 525 23.18 32.70 -2.58
CA ALA A 525 24.35 33.56 -2.52
C ALA A 525 24.14 34.70 -1.53
N THR A 526 23.01 35.42 -1.63
CA THR A 526 22.69 36.57 -0.77
C THR A 526 22.65 36.19 0.71
N VAL A 527 22.02 35.05 1.04
CA VAL A 527 21.89 34.58 2.43
C VAL A 527 23.23 34.08 2.99
N SER A 528 24.06 33.43 2.16
CA SER A 528 25.29 32.78 2.62
C SER A 528 26.52 33.68 2.57
N ALA A 529 26.49 34.76 1.78
CA ALA A 529 27.64 35.64 1.53
C ALA A 529 28.21 36.27 2.81
N LEU A 530 27.37 36.82 3.69
CA LEU A 530 27.83 37.47 4.91
C LEU A 530 28.55 36.48 5.84
N ALA A 531 27.94 35.30 6.06
CA ALA A 531 28.50 34.27 6.94
C ALA A 531 29.79 33.66 6.39
N ALA A 532 29.91 33.53 5.07
CA ALA A 532 31.15 33.10 4.42
C ALA A 532 32.24 34.18 4.53
N ALA A 533 31.90 35.44 4.26
CA ALA A 533 32.82 36.58 4.31
C ALA A 533 33.39 36.82 5.73
N GLU A 534 32.54 36.73 6.77
CA GLU A 534 32.98 36.83 8.18
C GLU A 534 34.06 35.80 8.56
N LYS A 535 34.06 34.64 7.89
CA LYS A 535 35.04 33.56 8.11
C LYS A 535 36.19 33.57 7.09
N GLY A 536 36.18 34.49 6.12
CA GLY A 536 37.13 34.48 5.01
C GLY A 536 37.05 33.21 4.15
N ILE A 537 35.85 32.63 4.01
CA ILE A 537 35.59 31.47 3.16
C ILE A 537 35.15 31.96 1.78
N GLU A 538 35.76 31.43 0.74
CA GLU A 538 35.38 31.75 -0.64
C GLU A 538 34.22 30.88 -1.10
N LEU A 539 33.07 31.49 -1.39
CA LEU A 539 31.89 30.80 -1.91
C LEU A 539 31.82 30.99 -3.43
N VAL A 540 31.78 29.89 -4.19
CA VAL A 540 31.78 29.95 -5.66
C VAL A 540 30.66 29.10 -6.25
N PHE A 541 29.97 29.66 -7.24
CA PHE A 541 28.91 28.98 -7.99
C PHE A 541 29.42 28.62 -9.39
N SER A 542 29.40 27.33 -9.72
CA SER A 542 29.75 26.79 -11.03
C SER A 542 28.50 26.21 -11.68
N VAL A 543 27.94 26.93 -12.66
CA VAL A 543 26.67 26.54 -13.31
C VAL A 543 26.92 26.26 -14.77
N ASP A 544 26.45 25.10 -15.24
CA ASP A 544 26.55 24.67 -16.63
C ASP A 544 25.94 25.71 -17.58
N PRO A 545 26.67 26.14 -18.62
CA PRO A 545 26.13 27.05 -19.62
C PRO A 545 24.99 26.46 -20.46
N GLU A 546 24.90 25.13 -20.58
CA GLU A 546 23.83 24.44 -21.32
C GLU A 546 22.51 24.36 -20.54
N LEU A 547 22.50 24.83 -19.29
CA LEU A 547 21.31 24.86 -18.44
C LEU A 547 20.19 25.68 -19.10
N PRO A 548 18.97 25.11 -19.25
CA PRO A 548 17.82 25.86 -19.75
C PRO A 548 17.49 27.09 -18.89
N GLU A 549 16.99 28.15 -19.53
CA GLU A 549 16.68 29.42 -18.86
C GLU A 549 15.50 29.29 -17.88
N LEU A 550 14.49 28.53 -18.27
CA LEU A 550 13.28 28.29 -17.48
C LEU A 550 13.07 26.79 -17.28
N LEU A 551 13.00 26.37 -16.03
CA LEU A 551 12.76 24.99 -15.60
C LEU A 551 11.37 24.86 -14.98
N VAL A 552 10.84 23.64 -14.91
CA VAL A 552 9.58 23.31 -14.24
C VAL A 552 9.87 22.36 -13.09
N GLY A 553 9.47 22.73 -11.89
CA GLY A 553 9.66 21.94 -10.67
C GLY A 553 9.38 22.78 -9.42
N ASP A 554 9.96 22.38 -8.29
CA ASP A 554 9.75 23.05 -6.99
C ASP A 554 11.00 23.86 -6.58
N PRO A 555 11.03 25.19 -6.86
CA PRO A 555 12.18 26.03 -6.52
C PRO A 555 12.39 26.16 -5.01
N LEU A 556 11.32 26.12 -4.22
CA LEU A 556 11.38 26.29 -2.77
C LEU A 556 12.07 25.09 -2.12
N ARG A 557 11.67 23.86 -2.49
CA ARG A 557 12.25 22.63 -1.95
C ARG A 557 13.68 22.41 -2.44
N LEU A 558 13.96 22.70 -3.70
CA LEU A 558 15.33 22.64 -4.21
C LEU A 558 16.23 23.68 -3.51
N GLY A 559 15.73 24.90 -3.31
CA GLY A 559 16.40 25.94 -2.55
C GLY A 559 16.66 25.52 -1.10
N GLN A 560 15.69 24.88 -0.44
CA GLN A 560 15.82 24.37 0.93
C GLN A 560 16.95 23.33 1.05
N VAL A 561 17.01 22.37 0.11
CA VAL A 561 18.11 21.38 0.05
C VAL A 561 19.46 22.09 -0.07
N LEU A 562 19.58 23.05 -1.00
CA LEU A 562 20.82 23.80 -1.22
C LEU A 562 21.22 24.67 -0.02
N HIS A 563 20.28 25.37 0.61
CA HIS A 563 20.53 26.16 1.81
C HIS A 563 21.05 25.30 2.96
N ASN A 564 20.49 24.11 3.16
CA ASN A 564 20.96 23.19 4.20
C ASN A 564 22.38 22.69 3.93
N LEU A 565 22.69 22.33 2.68
CA LEU A 565 24.02 21.84 2.31
C LEU A 565 25.08 22.95 2.39
N VAL A 566 24.81 24.13 1.81
CA VAL A 566 25.73 25.28 1.85
C VAL A 566 25.87 25.83 3.26
N GLY A 567 24.78 25.90 4.03
CA GLY A 567 24.82 26.32 5.43
C GLY A 567 25.70 25.41 6.28
N ASN A 568 25.63 24.09 6.07
CA ASN A 568 26.54 23.14 6.71
C ASN A 568 27.99 23.34 6.24
N ALA A 569 28.23 23.51 4.95
CA ALA A 569 29.57 23.79 4.40
C ALA A 569 30.20 25.05 5.04
N VAL A 570 29.46 26.16 5.13
CA VAL A 570 29.90 27.40 5.79
C VAL A 570 30.13 27.20 7.27
N LYS A 571 29.29 26.40 7.94
CA LYS A 571 29.40 26.11 9.37
C LYS A 571 30.66 25.32 9.71
N PHE A 572 30.98 24.29 8.94
CA PHE A 572 32.05 23.33 9.23
C PHE A 572 33.39 23.62 8.53
N THR A 573 33.42 24.58 7.62
CA THR A 573 34.65 25.13 7.04
C THR A 573 35.16 26.27 7.91
N ARG A 574 36.46 26.26 8.24
CA ARG A 574 37.10 27.34 9.04
C ARG A 574 37.76 28.39 8.16
N GLN A 575 38.46 27.94 7.12
CA GLN A 575 39.04 28.75 6.06
C GLN A 575 39.04 27.89 4.79
N GLY A 576 39.12 28.52 3.62
CA GLY A 576 39.19 27.83 2.33
C GLY A 576 38.00 28.17 1.46
N GLU A 577 37.43 27.19 0.77
CA GLU A 577 36.43 27.44 -0.26
C GLU A 577 35.25 26.46 -0.19
N ILE A 578 34.12 26.92 -0.72
CA ILE A 578 32.90 26.16 -0.91
C ILE A 578 32.48 26.33 -2.37
N VAL A 579 32.28 25.21 -3.06
CA VAL A 579 31.90 25.19 -4.48
C VAL A 579 30.52 24.55 -4.62
N VAL A 580 29.56 25.31 -5.14
CA VAL A 580 28.25 24.80 -5.55
C VAL A 580 28.30 24.58 -7.06
N SER A 581 28.25 23.33 -7.50
CA SER A 581 28.28 22.96 -8.92
C SER A 581 26.95 22.39 -9.40
N ILE A 582 26.48 22.85 -10.55
CA ILE A 582 25.30 22.34 -11.25
C ILE A 582 25.70 21.99 -12.68
N ARG A 583 25.57 20.72 -13.06
CA ARG A 583 25.94 20.19 -14.39
C ARG A 583 24.76 19.53 -15.07
N VAL A 584 24.62 19.72 -16.38
CA VAL A 584 23.61 19.01 -17.18
C VAL A 584 24.20 17.64 -17.56
N THR A 585 23.54 16.54 -17.17
CA THR A 585 24.02 15.18 -17.43
C THR A 585 23.18 14.42 -18.45
N GLY A 586 21.98 14.90 -18.74
CA GLY A 586 21.09 14.29 -19.71
C GLY A 586 19.94 15.23 -20.08
N ARG A 587 19.37 15.04 -21.27
CA ARG A 587 18.26 15.86 -21.78
C ARG A 587 17.29 14.99 -22.55
N GLU A 588 16.01 15.17 -22.26
CA GLU A 588 14.89 14.58 -23.00
C GLU A 588 14.03 15.69 -23.60
N ALA A 589 12.94 15.34 -24.30
CA ALA A 589 12.14 16.28 -25.07
C ALA A 589 11.49 17.39 -24.21
N ASP A 590 11.18 17.09 -22.95
CA ASP A 590 10.43 17.94 -22.02
C ASP A 590 11.10 18.08 -20.64
N ARG A 591 12.24 17.44 -20.39
CA ARG A 591 12.96 17.47 -19.11
C ARG A 591 14.48 17.41 -19.26
N VAL A 592 15.19 17.86 -18.23
CA VAL A 592 16.65 17.89 -18.13
C VAL A 592 17.10 17.25 -16.82
N ALA A 593 18.15 16.44 -16.86
CA ALA A 593 18.80 15.88 -15.69
C ALA A 593 19.95 16.78 -15.24
N LEU A 594 19.91 17.20 -13.97
CA LEU A 594 20.93 18.03 -13.35
C LEU A 594 21.67 17.24 -12.26
N ASP A 595 22.99 17.27 -12.30
CA ASP A 595 23.84 16.87 -11.20
C ASP A 595 24.22 18.09 -10.37
N VAL A 596 23.81 18.07 -9.10
CA VAL A 596 24.07 19.13 -8.12
C VAL A 596 25.08 18.64 -7.10
N SER A 597 26.13 19.42 -6.84
CA SER A 597 27.10 19.11 -5.79
C SER A 597 27.51 20.32 -4.97
N VAL A 598 27.62 20.16 -3.66
CA VAL A 598 28.19 21.14 -2.73
C VAL A 598 29.45 20.55 -2.14
N ALA A 599 30.61 21.14 -2.48
CA ALA A 599 31.92 20.73 -2.00
C ALA A 599 32.50 21.78 -1.05
N ASP A 600 33.06 21.34 0.07
CA ASP A 600 33.71 22.19 1.07
C ASP A 600 35.11 21.67 1.41
N THR A 601 36.01 22.57 1.82
CA THR A 601 37.36 22.23 2.31
C THR A 601 37.43 22.19 3.84
N GLY A 602 36.33 21.81 4.50
CA GLY A 602 36.18 21.83 5.95
C GLY A 602 36.80 20.62 6.66
N ILE A 603 36.31 20.35 7.87
CA ILE A 603 36.88 19.33 8.76
C ILE A 603 36.79 17.89 8.24
N GLY A 604 35.92 17.62 7.26
CA GLY A 604 35.60 16.27 6.80
C GLY A 604 34.98 15.37 7.88
N MET A 605 34.64 14.14 7.52
CA MET A 605 33.92 13.18 8.37
C MET A 605 34.50 11.76 8.25
N SER A 606 34.39 10.96 9.32
CA SER A 606 34.74 9.53 9.28
C SER A 606 33.61 8.69 8.67
N ALA A 607 33.91 7.44 8.30
CA ALA A 607 32.91 6.52 7.75
C ALA A 607 31.75 6.26 8.72
N GLU A 608 32.03 6.19 10.02
CA GLU A 608 31.03 6.04 11.07
C GLU A 608 30.09 7.24 11.12
N THR A 609 30.63 8.47 11.04
CA THR A 609 29.83 9.70 11.00
C THR A 609 28.94 9.74 9.76
N ILE A 610 29.45 9.35 8.59
CA ILE A 610 28.68 9.31 7.33
C ILE A 610 27.47 8.37 7.47
N SER A 611 27.64 7.19 8.09
CA SER A 611 26.57 6.20 8.25
C SER A 611 25.38 6.67 9.09
N ALA A 612 25.60 7.64 9.98
CA ALA A 612 24.59 8.17 10.89
C ALA A 612 24.12 9.59 10.49
N LEU A 613 24.69 10.18 9.44
CA LEU A 613 24.57 11.59 9.09
C LEU A 613 23.14 12.05 8.81
N PHE A 614 22.34 11.18 8.18
CA PHE A 614 20.96 11.47 7.79
C PHE A 614 19.91 11.04 8.82
N ARG A 615 20.33 10.48 9.96
CA ARG A 615 19.39 10.09 11.01
C ARG A 615 18.85 11.34 11.72
N PRO A 616 17.51 11.48 11.89
CA PRO A 616 16.93 12.60 12.60
C PRO A 616 17.56 12.77 13.99
N PHE A 617 17.78 14.02 14.40
CA PHE A 617 18.34 14.40 15.71
C PHE A 617 19.77 13.88 16.00
N THR A 618 20.45 13.34 15.00
CA THR A 618 21.83 12.85 15.16
C THR A 618 22.82 13.98 14.95
N GLN A 619 23.78 14.12 15.88
CA GLN A 619 24.82 15.15 15.84
C GLN A 619 26.18 14.51 16.09
N ALA A 620 27.17 14.87 15.28
CA ALA A 620 28.46 14.18 15.23
C ALA A 620 29.33 14.32 16.50
N ASP A 621 29.13 15.34 17.34
CA ASP A 621 29.91 15.49 18.59
C ASP A 621 29.22 16.39 19.64
N SER A 622 29.24 15.95 20.91
CA SER A 622 28.70 16.67 22.08
C SER A 622 29.59 17.83 22.57
N SER A 623 30.80 17.96 22.03
CA SER A 623 31.74 19.06 22.32
C SER A 623 31.59 20.24 21.35
N THR A 624 31.15 19.99 20.10
CA THR A 624 30.88 20.99 19.06
C THR A 624 29.52 21.67 19.19
N THR A 625 28.59 21.09 19.94
CA THR A 625 27.23 21.62 20.17
C THR A 625 27.21 22.99 20.85
N ARG A 626 28.16 23.29 21.73
CA ARG A 626 28.26 24.63 22.35
C ARG A 626 28.81 25.71 21.42
N ARG A 627 29.46 25.32 20.32
CA ARG A 627 30.20 26.24 19.47
C ARG A 627 29.49 26.56 18.15
N PHE A 628 28.62 25.67 17.64
CA PHE A 628 28.03 25.84 16.30
C PHE A 628 26.54 25.50 16.13
N GLY A 629 25.76 25.17 17.16
CA GLY A 629 24.26 25.13 17.18
C GLY A 629 23.50 24.51 15.98
N GLY A 630 22.67 23.50 16.19
CA GLY A 630 21.76 23.00 15.14
C GLY A 630 20.76 21.97 15.68
N THR A 631 19.71 21.68 14.92
CA THR A 631 18.66 20.70 15.26
C THR A 631 19.04 19.26 14.93
N GLY A 632 19.98 19.08 13.99
CA GLY A 632 20.26 17.76 13.40
C GLY A 632 19.16 17.27 12.45
N LEU A 633 18.23 18.14 12.04
CA LEU A 633 17.12 17.79 11.15
C LEU A 633 17.39 18.13 9.68
N GLY A 634 18.17 19.19 9.40
CA GLY A 634 18.33 19.70 8.04
C GLY A 634 18.80 18.66 7.01
N LEU A 635 19.76 17.80 7.36
CA LEU A 635 20.23 16.75 6.44
C LEU A 635 19.20 15.62 6.24
N ALA A 636 18.48 15.24 7.30
CA ALA A 636 17.41 14.24 7.22
C ALA A 636 16.27 14.75 6.30
N ILE A 637 15.88 16.03 6.45
CA ILE A 637 14.90 16.68 5.58
C ILE A 637 15.41 16.75 4.15
N SER A 638 16.66 17.17 3.93
CA SER A 638 17.25 17.21 2.59
C SER A 638 17.24 15.83 1.92
N GLN A 639 17.57 14.75 2.65
CA GLN A 639 17.52 13.39 2.11
C GLN A 639 16.10 13.01 1.69
N GLN A 640 15.10 13.30 2.53
CA GLN A 640 13.71 12.96 2.22
C GLN A 640 13.14 13.79 1.06
N LEU A 641 13.49 15.08 0.96
CA LEU A 641 13.10 15.93 -0.17
C LEU A 641 13.72 15.44 -1.48
N VAL A 642 15.01 15.10 -1.48
CA VAL A 642 15.68 14.54 -2.66
C VAL A 642 15.12 13.17 -3.04
N ALA A 643 14.75 12.34 -2.07
CA ALA A 643 14.04 11.08 -2.31
C ALA A 643 12.68 11.27 -2.99
N ARG A 644 11.95 12.34 -2.62
CA ARG A 644 10.70 12.74 -3.29
C ARG A 644 10.93 13.29 -4.70
N MET A 645 12.11 13.86 -4.96
CA MET A 645 12.58 14.22 -6.31
C MET A 645 13.16 13.01 -7.07
N GLU A 646 12.83 11.79 -6.65
CA GLU A 646 13.25 10.52 -7.26
C GLU A 646 14.77 10.31 -7.31
N SER A 647 15.48 10.79 -6.29
CA SER A 647 16.94 10.76 -6.22
C SER A 647 17.47 10.49 -4.81
N ASN A 648 18.78 10.43 -4.63
CA ASN A 648 19.41 10.26 -3.33
C ASN A 648 20.62 11.18 -3.17
N ILE A 649 20.86 11.64 -1.94
CA ILE A 649 22.08 12.37 -1.59
C ILE A 649 23.21 11.37 -1.30
N VAL A 650 24.30 11.50 -2.04
CA VAL A 650 25.55 10.77 -1.86
C VAL A 650 26.57 11.70 -1.20
N VAL A 651 27.35 11.17 -0.26
CA VAL A 651 28.37 11.93 0.48
C VAL A 651 29.73 11.28 0.32
N GLU A 652 30.69 12.07 -0.14
CA GLU A 652 32.12 11.72 -0.18
C GLU A 652 32.84 12.64 0.78
N SER A 653 33.48 12.10 1.83
CA SER A 653 34.18 12.92 2.81
C SER A 653 35.39 12.19 3.37
N THR A 654 36.42 12.94 3.71
CA THR A 654 37.63 12.39 4.35
C THR A 654 38.07 13.36 5.45
N PRO A 655 38.39 12.88 6.68
CA PRO A 655 38.78 13.76 7.77
C PRO A 655 39.96 14.68 7.39
N GLY A 656 39.81 15.98 7.65
CA GLY A 656 40.81 17.01 7.39
C GLY A 656 40.94 17.48 5.94
N THR A 657 40.18 16.92 4.98
CA THR A 657 40.23 17.31 3.57
C THR A 657 38.95 17.96 3.06
N GLY A 658 37.82 17.76 3.75
CA GLY A 658 36.53 18.35 3.40
C GLY A 658 35.47 17.33 3.05
N SER A 659 34.34 17.80 2.50
CA SER A 659 33.21 16.95 2.13
C SER A 659 32.59 17.38 0.81
N ILE A 660 31.98 16.43 0.10
CA ILE A 660 31.21 16.65 -1.11
C ILE A 660 29.87 15.95 -0.97
N PHE A 661 28.79 16.73 -1.01
CA PHE A 661 27.41 16.26 -1.06
C PHE A 661 26.93 16.35 -2.50
N LYS A 662 26.41 15.25 -3.07
CA LYS A 662 25.97 15.17 -4.47
C LYS A 662 24.55 14.60 -4.54
N PHE A 663 23.73 15.10 -5.44
CA PHE A 663 22.45 14.49 -5.82
C PHE A 663 22.11 14.88 -7.25
N SER A 664 21.30 14.06 -7.91
CA SER A 664 20.79 14.34 -9.27
C SER A 664 19.31 14.69 -9.22
N VAL A 665 18.77 15.48 -10.14
CA VAL A 665 17.33 15.77 -10.21
C VAL A 665 16.87 15.92 -11.65
N TRP A 666 15.69 15.41 -11.96
CA TRP A 666 15.00 15.68 -13.21
C TRP A 666 14.08 16.88 -13.05
N LEU A 667 14.22 17.88 -13.92
CA LEU A 667 13.36 19.06 -13.96
C LEU A 667 12.75 19.20 -15.35
N GLY A 668 11.49 19.61 -15.42
CA GLY A 668 10.87 19.93 -16.69
C GLY A 668 11.54 21.14 -17.36
N VAL A 669 11.43 21.26 -18.67
CA VAL A 669 11.92 22.42 -19.42
C VAL A 669 10.72 23.12 -20.04
N ALA A 670 10.51 24.40 -19.69
CA ALA A 670 9.39 25.15 -20.25
C ALA A 670 9.60 25.36 -21.77
N LYS A 671 8.51 25.30 -22.55
CA LYS A 671 8.56 25.55 -24.00
C LYS A 671 8.81 27.03 -24.25
N VAL A 672 10.06 27.39 -24.51
CA VAL A 672 10.44 28.75 -24.89
C VAL A 672 10.01 29.01 -26.34
N THR A 673 9.20 30.06 -26.58
CA THR A 673 8.87 30.55 -27.93
C THR A 673 10.17 30.93 -28.66
N GLU A 674 10.35 30.49 -29.91
CA GLU A 674 11.56 30.68 -30.73
C GLU A 674 12.06 32.14 -30.79
N GLU A 675 11.19 33.13 -30.56
CA GLU A 675 11.52 34.56 -30.56
C GLU A 675 12.41 35.04 -29.39
N ARG A 676 12.40 34.37 -28.22
CA ARG A 676 13.22 34.78 -27.07
C ARG A 676 14.66 34.30 -27.16
N SER A 677 14.88 33.09 -27.70
CA SER A 677 16.21 32.47 -27.81
C SER A 677 17.10 33.21 -28.83
N ALA A 678 16.52 33.70 -29.93
CA ALA A 678 17.22 34.46 -30.96
C ALA A 678 17.70 35.86 -30.51
N ARG A 679 17.04 36.48 -29.53
CA ARG A 679 17.41 37.81 -29.00
C ARG A 679 18.54 37.78 -27.97
N SER A 680 18.76 36.67 -27.29
CA SER A 680 19.79 36.52 -26.24
C SER A 680 21.19 36.22 -26.80
N LEU A 681 21.29 35.64 -28.00
CA LEU A 681 22.56 35.25 -28.63
C LEU A 681 23.22 36.35 -29.49
N ALA A 682 22.52 37.47 -29.77
CA ALA A 682 22.88 38.35 -30.87
C ALA A 682 23.64 39.65 -30.50
N THR A 683 23.92 39.96 -29.23
CA THR A 683 24.20 41.37 -28.86
C THR A 683 25.53 41.68 -28.18
N MET A 684 26.43 40.72 -27.95
CA MET A 684 27.80 41.04 -27.54
C MET A 684 28.76 40.70 -28.68
N GLY A 685 29.40 41.73 -29.26
CA GLY A 685 30.51 41.52 -30.18
C GLY A 685 31.68 40.77 -29.51
N ARG A 686 32.75 40.48 -30.26
CA ARG A 686 33.98 39.87 -29.74
C ARG A 686 34.70 40.81 -28.75
N ILE A 687 34.24 40.85 -27.49
CA ILE A 687 34.86 41.59 -26.39
C ILE A 687 36.06 40.77 -25.86
N ARG A 688 37.18 41.43 -25.58
CA ARG A 688 38.35 40.83 -24.92
C ARG A 688 38.38 41.18 -23.45
N VAL A 689 38.32 40.18 -22.58
CA VAL A 689 38.31 40.35 -21.12
C VAL A 689 39.57 39.76 -20.50
N LEU A 690 40.21 40.50 -19.59
CA LEU A 690 41.27 40.00 -18.72
C LEU A 690 40.71 39.77 -17.32
N VAL A 691 40.79 38.54 -16.82
CA VAL A 691 40.41 38.18 -15.44
C VAL A 691 41.66 38.08 -14.59
N VAL A 692 41.71 38.85 -13.50
CA VAL A 692 42.83 38.92 -12.57
C VAL A 692 42.32 38.60 -11.17
N ASP A 693 42.73 37.46 -10.63
CA ASP A 693 42.34 36.96 -9.30
C ASP A 693 43.47 36.02 -8.84
N ASP A 694 43.84 35.97 -7.57
CA ASP A 694 44.91 35.09 -7.09
C ASP A 694 44.43 33.65 -6.87
N ASN A 695 43.13 33.45 -6.68
CA ASN A 695 42.51 32.13 -6.60
C ASN A 695 42.39 31.47 -7.99
N ALA A 696 43.09 30.34 -8.16
CA ALA A 696 43.10 29.58 -9.41
C ALA A 696 41.73 29.04 -9.83
N ARG A 697 40.89 28.63 -8.87
CA ARG A 697 39.55 28.10 -9.14
C ARG A 697 38.57 29.21 -9.49
N SER A 698 38.62 30.36 -8.81
CA SER A 698 37.86 31.57 -9.19
C SER A 698 38.16 31.96 -10.64
N ARG A 699 39.45 32.04 -11.00
CA ARG A 699 39.88 32.33 -12.39
C ARG A 699 39.29 31.34 -13.40
N GLN A 700 39.38 30.04 -13.12
CA GLN A 700 38.89 29.00 -14.03
C GLN A 700 37.36 29.07 -14.21
N ILE A 701 36.62 29.38 -13.14
CA ILE A 701 35.16 29.50 -13.18
C ILE A 701 34.74 30.75 -13.97
N LEU A 702 35.37 31.91 -13.70
CA LEU A 702 35.12 33.14 -14.46
C LEU A 702 35.49 32.99 -15.94
N GLU A 703 36.59 32.31 -16.26
CA GLU A 703 36.96 31.98 -17.63
C GLU A 703 35.88 31.14 -18.32
N THR A 704 35.38 30.11 -17.64
CA THR A 704 34.31 29.24 -18.16
C THR A 704 33.00 30.02 -18.39
N MET A 705 32.59 30.86 -17.43
CA MET A 705 31.38 31.69 -17.53
C MET A 705 31.41 32.63 -18.74
N LEU A 706 32.57 33.23 -19.01
CA LEU A 706 32.74 34.22 -20.08
C LEU A 706 32.94 33.59 -21.46
N THR A 707 33.64 32.45 -21.55
CA THR A 707 33.97 31.79 -22.83
C THR A 707 32.73 31.34 -23.61
N TYR A 708 31.63 30.99 -22.92
CA TYR A 708 30.39 30.52 -23.52
C TYR A 708 29.72 31.51 -24.50
N ARG A 709 30.01 32.81 -24.43
CA ARG A 709 29.39 33.86 -25.25
C ARG A 709 30.33 34.46 -26.31
N ALA A 710 31.35 33.72 -26.74
CA ALA A 710 32.36 34.17 -27.72
C ALA A 710 33.19 35.40 -27.29
N VAL A 711 33.31 35.61 -25.97
CA VAL A 711 34.23 36.57 -25.35
C VAL A 711 35.64 35.94 -25.34
N ALA A 712 36.65 36.69 -25.78
CA ALA A 712 38.03 36.22 -25.72
C ALA A 712 38.61 36.54 -24.33
N VAL A 713 38.71 35.52 -23.48
CA VAL A 713 39.18 35.65 -22.10
C VAL A 713 40.67 35.34 -22.01
N ARG A 714 41.40 36.11 -21.21
CA ARG A 714 42.72 35.72 -20.68
C ARG A 714 42.70 35.86 -19.18
N THR A 715 43.49 35.06 -18.49
CA THR A 715 43.61 35.07 -17.03
C THR A 715 45.00 35.51 -16.60
N ALA A 716 45.11 36.11 -15.42
CA ALA A 716 46.36 36.45 -14.75
C ALA A 716 46.23 36.17 -13.25
N SER A 717 47.27 35.61 -12.64
CA SER A 717 47.30 35.17 -11.24
C SER A 717 47.75 36.25 -10.25
N SER A 718 48.19 37.42 -10.74
CA SER A 718 48.65 38.54 -9.91
C SER A 718 48.56 39.87 -10.65
N GLY A 719 48.59 40.97 -9.89
CA GLY A 719 48.64 42.32 -10.45
C GLY A 719 49.83 42.59 -11.37
N LEU A 720 50.99 41.97 -11.11
CA LEU A 720 52.18 42.08 -11.96
C LEU A 720 51.96 41.39 -13.32
N GLU A 721 51.45 40.16 -13.31
CA GLU A 721 51.13 39.41 -14.53
C GLU A 721 50.03 40.09 -15.35
N ALA A 722 49.08 40.75 -14.68
CA ALA A 722 48.07 41.58 -15.33
C ALA A 722 48.70 42.76 -16.07
N CYS A 723 49.59 43.51 -15.42
CA CYS A 723 50.31 44.63 -16.05
C CYS A 723 51.10 44.18 -17.28
N GLU A 724 51.84 43.08 -17.18
CA GLU A 724 52.58 42.51 -18.32
C GLU A 724 51.65 42.07 -19.46
N SER A 725 50.54 41.41 -19.13
CA SER A 725 49.57 40.93 -20.11
C SER A 725 48.91 42.06 -20.87
N VAL A 726 48.54 43.13 -20.18
CA VAL A 726 47.98 44.34 -20.78
C VAL A 726 49.02 45.05 -21.66
N GLN A 727 50.27 45.16 -21.20
CA GLN A 727 51.34 45.80 -21.98
C GLN A 727 51.66 45.04 -23.28
N ARG A 728 51.69 43.70 -23.24
CA ARG A 728 51.83 42.87 -24.45
C ARG A 728 50.62 43.03 -25.38
N ALA A 729 49.40 42.99 -24.84
CA ALA A 729 48.16 43.13 -25.61
C ALA A 729 48.03 44.53 -26.28
N THR A 730 48.66 45.56 -25.71
CA THR A 730 48.68 46.92 -26.26
C THR A 730 49.40 47.02 -27.61
N ALA A 731 50.34 46.10 -27.89
CA ALA A 731 51.03 45.96 -29.18
C ALA A 731 50.27 45.08 -30.19
N GLU A 732 49.29 44.31 -29.72
CA GLU A 732 48.43 43.43 -30.54
C GLU A 732 47.01 44.02 -30.62
N ILE A 733 46.06 43.42 -29.90
CA ILE A 733 44.68 43.89 -29.77
C ILE A 733 44.47 44.18 -28.27
N PRO A 734 44.16 45.42 -27.85
CA PRO A 734 43.93 45.75 -26.44
C PRO A 734 42.78 44.94 -25.81
N PHE A 735 42.78 44.85 -24.49
CA PHE A 735 41.60 44.36 -23.75
C PHE A 735 40.54 45.47 -23.68
N ASP A 736 39.26 45.09 -23.74
CA ASP A 736 38.15 46.02 -23.59
C ASP A 736 37.78 46.20 -22.11
N LEU A 737 37.93 45.13 -21.32
CA LEU A 737 37.55 45.08 -19.90
C LEU A 737 38.57 44.27 -19.09
N ILE A 738 38.85 44.71 -17.86
CA ILE A 738 39.58 43.97 -16.84
C ILE A 738 38.65 43.72 -15.66
N LEU A 739 38.47 42.45 -15.30
CA LEU A 739 37.89 42.03 -14.02
C LEU A 739 39.06 41.85 -13.04
N LEU A 740 39.14 42.71 -12.02
CA LEU A 740 40.30 42.81 -11.16
C LEU A 740 39.92 42.55 -9.72
N ASP A 741 40.48 41.51 -9.11
CA ASP A 741 40.31 41.27 -7.69
C ASP A 741 41.01 42.33 -6.86
N TRP A 742 40.31 42.85 -5.85
CA TRP A 742 40.89 43.80 -4.93
C TRP A 742 41.95 43.11 -4.06
N GLN A 743 41.61 42.00 -3.42
CA GLN A 743 42.49 41.37 -2.45
C GLN A 743 43.39 40.33 -3.12
N MET A 744 44.56 40.78 -3.58
CA MET A 744 45.60 39.90 -4.10
C MET A 744 46.92 40.11 -3.33
N PRO A 745 47.71 39.04 -3.10
CA PRO A 745 49.01 39.15 -2.47
C PRO A 745 50.02 39.90 -3.36
N GLY A 746 50.85 40.73 -2.73
CA GLY A 746 51.83 41.55 -3.44
C GLY A 746 51.22 42.85 -3.95
N LEU A 747 50.90 42.93 -5.24
CA LEU A 747 50.27 44.10 -5.84
C LEU A 747 48.74 43.93 -5.80
N ASP A 748 48.08 44.67 -4.93
CA ASP A 748 46.62 44.57 -4.76
C ASP A 748 45.86 45.14 -5.98
N GLY A 749 44.54 44.95 -6.05
CA GLY A 749 43.76 45.42 -7.19
C GLY A 749 43.78 46.94 -7.38
N ILE A 750 43.87 47.72 -6.30
CA ILE A 750 43.93 49.19 -6.38
C ILE A 750 45.28 49.64 -6.92
N GLU A 751 46.36 49.09 -6.37
CA GLU A 751 47.74 49.34 -6.79
C GLU A 751 47.96 48.89 -8.24
N THR A 752 47.39 47.76 -8.62
CA THR A 752 47.40 47.26 -10.01
C THR A 752 46.70 48.24 -10.93
N ALA A 753 45.51 48.71 -10.58
CA ALA A 753 44.76 49.66 -11.39
C ALA A 753 45.48 51.02 -11.53
N ARG A 754 46.14 51.50 -10.46
CA ARG A 754 47.02 52.70 -10.51
C ARG A 754 48.20 52.49 -11.45
N LYS A 755 48.89 51.36 -11.32
CA LYS A 755 50.04 51.03 -12.17
C LYS A 755 49.66 50.90 -13.64
N LEU A 756 48.49 50.33 -13.94
CA LEU A 756 47.93 50.28 -15.29
C LEU A 756 47.66 51.68 -15.86
N LYS A 757 47.14 52.60 -15.03
CA LYS A 757 46.92 54.01 -15.41
C LYS A 757 48.23 54.74 -15.71
N ASP A 758 49.30 54.43 -14.99
CA ASP A 758 50.61 55.05 -15.20
C ASP A 758 51.33 54.55 -16.46
N ILE A 759 51.13 53.28 -16.83
CA ILE A 759 51.83 52.65 -17.98
C ILE A 759 51.06 52.74 -19.31
N LEU A 760 49.76 53.09 -19.29
CA LEU A 760 48.91 53.17 -20.49
C LEU A 760 48.43 54.60 -20.78
N PRO A 761 48.34 55.00 -22.07
CA PRO A 761 47.65 56.22 -22.44
C PRO A 761 46.12 56.07 -22.23
N PRO A 762 45.38 57.14 -21.86
CA PRO A 762 43.95 57.07 -21.56
C PRO A 762 43.08 56.44 -22.66
N ALA A 763 43.44 56.67 -23.93
CA ALA A 763 42.72 56.13 -25.10
C ALA A 763 42.84 54.60 -25.27
N LYS A 764 43.79 53.96 -24.59
CA LYS A 764 44.00 52.50 -24.61
C LYS A 764 43.70 51.83 -23.27
N MET A 765 43.13 52.58 -22.32
CA MET A 765 42.81 52.06 -20.99
C MET A 765 41.55 51.17 -21.06
N PRO A 766 41.65 49.87 -20.72
CA PRO A 766 40.48 49.01 -20.61
C PRO A 766 39.56 49.51 -19.49
N LYS A 767 38.27 49.24 -19.59
CA LYS A 767 37.35 49.48 -18.46
C LYS A 767 37.72 48.53 -17.32
N ILE A 768 37.75 49.01 -16.08
CA ILE A 768 38.07 48.19 -14.91
C ILE A 768 36.79 47.96 -14.11
N VAL A 769 36.47 46.69 -13.87
CA VAL A 769 35.45 46.27 -12.89
C VAL A 769 36.18 45.62 -11.71
N MET A 770 36.03 46.21 -10.53
CA MET A 770 36.68 45.72 -9.32
C MET A 770 35.86 44.60 -8.69
N MET A 771 36.47 43.47 -8.38
CA MET A 771 35.86 42.35 -7.65
C MET A 771 36.23 42.47 -6.17
N THR A 772 35.26 42.31 -5.27
CA THR A 772 35.46 42.57 -3.83
C THR A 772 34.54 41.73 -2.95
N ALA A 773 35.02 41.28 -1.80
CA ALA A 773 34.19 40.68 -0.75
C ALA A 773 33.45 41.73 0.13
N TYR A 774 33.81 43.01 -0.01
CA TYR A 774 33.27 44.15 0.75
C TYR A 774 32.37 45.04 -0.11
N GLY A 775 31.41 45.73 0.52
CA GLY A 775 30.41 46.57 -0.16
C GLY A 775 30.98 47.84 -0.82
N ARG A 776 30.17 48.46 -1.69
CA ARG A 776 30.51 49.64 -2.51
C ARG A 776 31.00 50.85 -1.71
N ASP A 777 30.56 51.00 -0.46
CA ASP A 777 30.85 52.17 0.39
C ASP A 777 32.28 52.19 0.97
N ASP A 778 32.94 51.04 1.04
CA ASP A 778 34.34 50.94 1.51
C ASP A 778 35.33 51.26 0.39
N LEU A 779 35.03 50.86 -0.84
CA LEU A 779 35.86 51.16 -2.02
C LEU A 779 35.80 52.65 -2.40
N THR A 780 34.60 53.25 -2.37
CA THR A 780 34.38 54.66 -2.75
C THR A 780 35.11 55.63 -1.80
N ARG A 781 35.31 55.24 -0.54
CA ARG A 781 36.07 56.03 0.45
C ARG A 781 37.59 55.95 0.27
N GLN A 782 38.12 54.85 -0.26
CA GLN A 782 39.56 54.62 -0.38
C GLN A 782 40.14 55.06 -1.73
N ILE A 783 39.31 55.35 -2.73
CA ILE A 783 39.76 55.58 -4.11
C ILE A 783 38.96 56.68 -4.85
N PRO A 784 39.12 57.98 -4.49
CA PRO A 784 38.45 59.07 -5.20
C PRO A 784 39.02 59.35 -6.61
N ASP A 785 40.28 58.97 -6.89
CA ASP A 785 41.03 59.43 -8.08
C ASP A 785 41.08 58.41 -9.25
N LEU A 786 40.35 57.29 -9.14
CA LEU A 786 40.42 56.17 -10.08
C LEU A 786 39.05 55.92 -10.72
N GLU A 787 38.99 56.00 -12.06
CA GLU A 787 37.77 55.73 -12.82
C GLU A 787 37.54 54.22 -12.92
N ILE A 788 36.80 53.67 -11.95
CA ILE A 788 36.34 52.27 -11.96
C ILE A 788 34.96 52.24 -12.65
N ALA A 789 34.81 51.39 -13.66
CA ALA A 789 33.58 51.28 -14.47
C ALA A 789 32.46 50.51 -13.76
N GLY A 790 32.79 49.67 -12.77
CA GLY A 790 31.82 48.93 -11.98
C GLY A 790 32.46 48.19 -10.80
N ILE A 791 31.63 47.72 -9.86
CA ILE A 791 32.05 46.92 -8.72
C ILE A 791 31.21 45.65 -8.71
N LEU A 792 31.86 44.51 -8.53
CA LEU A 792 31.25 43.19 -8.50
C LEU A 792 31.53 42.54 -7.14
N ALA A 793 30.49 42.33 -6.35
CA ALA A 793 30.61 41.71 -5.03
C ALA A 793 30.77 40.18 -5.17
N LYS A 794 31.70 39.58 -4.40
CA LYS A 794 31.80 38.13 -4.24
C LYS A 794 30.72 37.65 -3.23
N PRO A 795 30.04 36.51 -3.44
CA PRO A 795 30.24 35.52 -4.51
C PRO A 795 29.70 35.97 -5.87
N ILE A 796 30.47 35.72 -6.93
CA ILE A 796 30.13 36.16 -8.29
C ILE A 796 29.22 35.12 -8.96
N SER A 797 28.05 35.56 -9.41
CA SER A 797 27.14 34.75 -10.24
C SER A 797 27.22 35.18 -11.71
N ASN A 798 26.83 34.29 -12.62
CA ASN A 798 26.85 34.60 -14.05
C ASN A 798 25.95 35.80 -14.41
N SER A 799 24.83 35.99 -13.70
CA SER A 799 23.92 37.14 -13.89
C SER A 799 24.58 38.46 -13.50
N THR A 800 25.12 38.54 -12.28
CA THR A 800 25.78 39.73 -11.75
C THR A 800 27.03 40.10 -12.55
N LEU A 801 27.78 39.10 -13.01
CA LEU A 801 28.92 39.28 -13.90
C LEU A 801 28.53 39.93 -15.24
N LEU A 802 27.50 39.40 -15.91
CA LEU A 802 27.05 39.91 -17.20
C LEU A 802 26.46 41.32 -17.10
N ASP A 803 25.70 41.59 -16.04
CA ASP A 803 25.14 42.91 -15.76
C ASP A 803 26.25 43.94 -15.54
N ALA A 804 27.30 43.56 -14.79
CA ALA A 804 28.47 44.43 -14.56
C ALA A 804 29.23 44.72 -15.86
N ILE A 805 29.43 43.71 -16.72
CA ILE A 805 30.08 43.86 -18.02
C ILE A 805 29.27 44.78 -18.95
N SER A 806 27.96 44.54 -19.06
CA SER A 806 27.07 45.31 -19.92
C SER A 806 26.96 46.77 -19.48
N SER A 807 26.94 47.00 -18.16
CA SER A 807 26.97 48.34 -17.57
C SER A 807 28.31 49.04 -17.83
N ALA A 808 29.43 48.35 -17.62
CA ALA A 808 30.78 48.92 -17.82
C ALA A 808 31.07 49.31 -19.28
N LEU A 809 30.46 48.61 -20.25
CA LEU A 809 30.61 48.85 -21.69
C LEU A 809 29.58 49.85 -22.26
N GLY A 810 28.68 50.40 -21.44
CA GLY A 810 27.75 51.46 -21.86
C GLY A 810 26.60 51.01 -22.79
N GLN A 811 26.31 49.70 -22.85
CA GLN A 811 25.28 49.12 -23.72
C GLN A 811 23.84 49.25 -23.17
N ASN A 812 23.66 49.83 -21.97
CA ASN A 812 22.35 50.03 -21.36
C ASN A 812 21.68 51.34 -21.80
N SER A 813 21.15 51.35 -23.03
CA SER A 813 19.95 52.14 -23.36
C SER A 813 18.77 51.19 -23.53
N GLY A 814 18.22 50.74 -22.41
CA GLY A 814 16.98 49.95 -22.34
C GLY A 814 17.18 48.48 -21.95
N GLY A 815 16.94 48.13 -20.67
CA GLY A 815 16.98 46.73 -20.23
C GLY A 815 16.88 46.50 -18.72
N ILE A 816 15.64 46.40 -18.22
CA ILE A 816 15.14 45.40 -17.26
C ILE A 816 16.18 44.77 -16.27
N ARG A 817 16.68 45.51 -15.27
CA ARG A 817 17.05 44.99 -13.91
C ARG A 817 17.52 46.09 -12.96
N TYR A 818 18.06 47.20 -13.47
CA TYR A 818 18.24 48.43 -12.69
C TYR A 818 16.91 49.03 -12.17
N ARG A 819 15.77 48.50 -12.64
CA ARG A 819 14.46 48.79 -12.10
C ARG A 819 14.12 48.09 -10.79
N ARG A 820 14.89 47.17 -10.20
CA ARG A 820 14.42 46.52 -8.94
C ARG A 820 14.57 47.41 -7.70
N ASN A 821 15.67 48.15 -7.60
CA ASN A 821 15.81 49.20 -6.57
C ASN A 821 15.00 50.46 -6.92
N ASP A 822 14.86 50.78 -8.22
CA ASP A 822 13.96 51.85 -8.66
C ASP A 822 12.47 51.44 -8.65
N SER A 823 12.10 50.16 -8.59
CA SER A 823 10.69 49.69 -8.47
C SER A 823 10.27 49.57 -7.03
N ILE A 824 11.20 49.33 -6.10
CA ILE A 824 10.95 49.49 -4.67
C ILE A 824 10.78 50.99 -4.37
N ARG A 825 11.61 51.87 -4.96
CA ARG A 825 11.44 53.33 -4.86
C ARG A 825 10.23 53.88 -5.64
N ALA A 826 9.93 53.35 -6.84
CA ALA A 826 8.76 53.75 -7.63
C ALA A 826 7.46 53.12 -7.11
N GLY A 827 7.50 51.92 -6.51
CA GLY A 827 6.37 51.28 -5.83
C GLY A 827 6.04 51.97 -4.50
N GLN A 828 7.05 52.39 -3.73
CA GLN A 828 6.88 53.31 -2.60
C GLN A 828 6.27 54.65 -3.03
N SER A 829 6.62 55.16 -4.22
CA SER A 829 6.07 56.41 -4.75
C SER A 829 4.68 56.26 -5.41
N ALA A 830 4.27 55.05 -5.81
CA ALA A 830 2.99 54.77 -6.49
C ALA A 830 1.85 54.38 -5.54
N ALA A 831 2.17 53.77 -4.39
CA ALA A 831 1.21 53.43 -3.34
C ALA A 831 1.05 54.54 -2.28
N ALA A 832 1.94 55.54 -2.27
CA ALA A 832 1.86 56.68 -1.36
C ALA A 832 0.54 57.46 -1.55
N GLY A 833 -0.23 57.60 -0.48
CA GLY A 833 -1.55 58.24 -0.44
C GLY A 833 -2.74 57.31 -0.64
N ALA A 834 -2.52 56.06 -1.08
CA ALA A 834 -3.61 55.11 -1.33
C ALA A 834 -4.34 54.71 -0.04
N ARG A 835 -5.66 54.51 -0.12
CA ARG A 835 -6.51 54.11 1.00
C ARG A 835 -6.69 52.59 0.99
N VAL A 836 -5.99 51.89 1.88
CA VAL A 836 -6.00 50.42 1.93
C VAL A 836 -6.72 49.95 3.20
N LEU A 837 -7.70 49.05 3.04
CA LEU A 837 -8.35 48.38 4.16
C LEU A 837 -7.60 47.08 4.49
N LEU A 838 -7.01 46.99 5.67
CA LEU A 838 -6.35 45.81 6.20
C LEU A 838 -7.30 45.07 7.16
N VAL A 839 -7.61 43.82 6.82
CA VAL A 839 -8.53 42.95 7.56
C VAL A 839 -7.74 41.77 8.13
N ASP A 840 -7.68 41.66 9.44
CA ASP A 840 -7.04 40.54 10.17
C ASP A 840 -7.70 40.43 11.55
N ASP A 841 -8.02 39.21 11.98
CA ASP A 841 -8.66 38.95 13.28
C ASP A 841 -7.67 39.11 14.45
N ASN A 842 -6.37 39.09 14.16
CA ASN A 842 -5.31 39.27 15.14
C ASN A 842 -4.87 40.74 15.23
N ASP A 843 -5.09 41.34 16.41
CA ASP A 843 -4.71 42.74 16.70
C ASP A 843 -3.22 43.04 16.42
N ILE A 844 -2.32 42.09 16.70
CA ILE A 844 -0.88 42.27 16.49
C ILE A 844 -0.56 42.29 15.00
N ASN A 845 -1.15 41.39 14.21
CA ASN A 845 -0.96 41.37 12.75
C ASN A 845 -1.50 42.65 12.11
N ARG A 846 -2.67 43.13 12.56
CA ARG A 846 -3.19 44.44 12.12
C ARG A 846 -2.24 45.57 12.47
N GLN A 847 -1.68 45.59 13.68
CA GLN A 847 -0.73 46.63 14.10
C GLN A 847 0.54 46.60 13.25
N VAL A 848 1.15 45.44 13.09
CA VAL A 848 2.39 45.26 12.29
C VAL A 848 2.14 45.63 10.83
N GLY A 849 1.04 45.17 10.24
CA GLY A 849 0.66 45.50 8.87
C GLY A 849 0.37 46.99 8.68
N ALA A 850 -0.35 47.61 9.62
CA ALA A 850 -0.67 49.04 9.58
C ALA A 850 0.58 49.92 9.69
N GLU A 851 1.47 49.65 10.65
CA GLU A 851 2.70 50.41 10.79
C GLU A 851 3.60 50.23 9.55
N THR A 852 3.69 49.02 9.01
CA THR A 852 4.46 48.72 7.80
C THR A 852 3.97 49.51 6.58
N LEU A 853 2.66 49.53 6.35
CA LEU A 853 2.02 50.23 5.23
C LEU A 853 2.04 51.75 5.40
N THR A 854 1.86 52.24 6.63
CA THR A 854 1.91 53.69 6.96
C THR A 854 3.30 54.25 6.68
N HIS A 855 4.37 53.52 7.00
CA HIS A 855 5.75 53.90 6.65
C HIS A 855 6.02 53.91 5.14
N ALA A 856 5.26 53.13 4.35
CA ALA A 856 5.29 53.17 2.89
C ALA A 856 4.44 54.31 2.31
N GLY A 857 3.86 55.18 3.15
CA GLY A 857 3.03 56.32 2.75
C GLY A 857 1.56 55.97 2.46
N VAL A 858 1.10 54.76 2.79
CA VAL A 858 -0.28 54.30 2.55
C VAL A 858 -1.19 54.72 3.71
N ASN A 859 -2.41 55.18 3.40
CA ASN A 859 -3.46 55.45 4.38
C ASN A 859 -4.17 54.13 4.75
N VAL A 860 -3.88 53.58 5.92
CA VAL A 860 -4.40 52.27 6.35
C VAL A 860 -5.67 52.40 7.18
N TYR A 861 -6.69 51.66 6.81
CA TYR A 861 -7.91 51.47 7.57
C TYR A 861 -7.93 50.03 8.09
N LEU A 862 -8.41 49.80 9.31
CA LEU A 862 -8.40 48.47 9.93
C LEU A 862 -9.80 47.90 10.01
N ALA A 863 -9.93 46.58 9.88
CA ALA A 863 -11.11 45.81 10.26
C ALA A 863 -10.67 44.52 10.97
N ALA A 864 -11.39 44.12 12.02
CA ALA A 864 -11.09 42.96 12.85
C ALA A 864 -11.84 41.70 12.41
N SER A 865 -12.77 41.79 11.46
CA SER A 865 -13.49 40.62 10.92
C SER A 865 -13.97 40.83 9.49
N GLY A 866 -14.40 39.74 8.84
CA GLY A 866 -15.01 39.76 7.52
C GLY A 866 -16.30 40.60 7.49
N GLU A 867 -17.14 40.50 8.52
CA GLU A 867 -18.37 41.29 8.64
C GLU A 867 -18.08 42.78 8.73
N GLU A 868 -17.08 43.16 9.54
CA GLU A 868 -16.68 44.57 9.66
C GLU A 868 -16.09 45.09 8.35
N ALA A 869 -15.33 44.27 7.62
CA ALA A 869 -14.80 44.61 6.31
C ALA A 869 -15.93 44.86 5.30
N VAL A 870 -16.92 43.95 5.22
CA VAL A 870 -18.09 44.12 4.35
C VAL A 870 -18.88 45.38 4.74
N ALA A 871 -19.12 45.60 6.03
CA ALA A 871 -19.83 46.79 6.51
C ALA A 871 -19.07 48.08 6.16
N LYS A 872 -17.74 48.11 6.32
CA LYS A 872 -16.91 49.26 5.97
C LYS A 872 -16.89 49.52 4.48
N VAL A 873 -16.78 48.49 3.65
CA VAL A 873 -16.76 48.65 2.19
C VAL A 873 -18.12 49.10 1.65
N LEU A 874 -19.22 48.57 2.19
CA LEU A 874 -20.56 48.81 1.64
C LEU A 874 -21.30 50.01 2.25
N ASN A 875 -21.00 50.40 3.50
CA ASN A 875 -21.82 51.36 4.25
C ASN A 875 -21.06 52.63 4.71
N SER A 876 -19.72 52.68 4.66
CA SER A 876 -18.96 53.79 5.26
C SER A 876 -18.81 55.03 4.37
N GLY A 877 -19.12 54.93 3.08
CA GLY A 877 -18.89 56.01 2.10
C GLY A 877 -17.42 56.28 1.77
N VAL A 878 -16.48 55.54 2.37
CA VAL A 878 -15.05 55.61 2.07
C VAL A 878 -14.76 54.74 0.84
N VAL A 879 -14.19 55.35 -0.20
CA VAL A 879 -13.67 54.62 -1.36
C VAL A 879 -12.26 54.13 -1.01
N TYR A 880 -12.08 52.81 -1.01
CA TYR A 880 -10.79 52.16 -0.84
C TYR A 880 -10.14 51.91 -2.19
N ASP A 881 -8.82 51.96 -2.24
CA ASP A 881 -8.01 51.68 -3.44
C ASP A 881 -7.57 50.21 -3.48
N ALA A 882 -7.50 49.52 -2.33
CA ALA A 882 -7.32 48.08 -2.23
C ALA A 882 -7.80 47.54 -0.86
N ILE A 883 -8.07 46.24 -0.79
CA ILE A 883 -8.28 45.50 0.47
C ILE A 883 -7.21 44.44 0.62
N LEU A 884 -6.58 44.36 1.78
CA LEU A 884 -5.78 43.23 2.22
C LEU A 884 -6.64 42.38 3.16
N MET A 885 -7.04 41.19 2.72
CA MET A 885 -8.05 40.37 3.38
C MET A 885 -7.44 39.08 3.92
N ASP A 886 -7.43 38.89 5.24
CA ASP A 886 -7.15 37.58 5.80
C ASP A 886 -8.20 36.55 5.36
N VAL A 887 -7.75 35.39 4.90
CA VAL A 887 -8.65 34.33 4.43
C VAL A 887 -9.27 33.57 5.60
N GLN A 888 -8.50 33.36 6.67
CA GLN A 888 -8.90 32.52 7.80
C GLN A 888 -9.29 33.39 8.99
N MET A 889 -10.57 33.80 9.05
CA MET A 889 -11.12 34.56 10.16
C MET A 889 -12.34 33.83 10.78
N PRO A 890 -12.55 33.91 12.10
CA PRO A 890 -13.72 33.33 12.76
C PRO A 890 -14.99 34.12 12.42
N GLY A 891 -16.12 33.40 12.26
CA GLY A 891 -17.38 33.99 11.78
C GLY A 891 -17.42 33.98 10.26
N MET A 892 -17.50 35.16 9.65
CA MET A 892 -17.40 35.34 8.20
C MET A 892 -15.94 35.27 7.74
N ASP A 893 -15.62 34.22 6.98
CA ASP A 893 -14.28 34.03 6.43
C ASP A 893 -13.97 35.02 5.29
N GLY A 894 -12.69 35.14 4.93
CA GLY A 894 -12.27 36.11 3.91
C GLY A 894 -12.81 35.81 2.50
N LEU A 895 -13.16 34.55 2.20
CA LEU A 895 -13.74 34.17 0.90
C LEU A 895 -15.22 34.54 0.83
N GLU A 896 -15.96 34.30 1.90
CA GLU A 896 -17.35 34.72 2.07
C GLU A 896 -17.47 36.25 2.04
N ALA A 897 -16.61 36.96 2.79
CA ALA A 897 -16.53 38.41 2.75
C ALA A 897 -16.22 38.94 1.34
N THR A 898 -15.30 38.28 0.62
CA THR A 898 -14.98 38.65 -0.77
C THR A 898 -16.17 38.45 -1.69
N ARG A 899 -16.88 37.32 -1.62
CA ARG A 899 -18.07 37.08 -2.45
C ARG A 899 -19.14 38.16 -2.22
N LEU A 900 -19.40 38.52 -0.97
CA LEU A 900 -20.36 39.57 -0.62
C LEU A 900 -19.95 40.95 -1.14
N ILE A 901 -18.66 41.29 -1.10
CA ILE A 901 -18.15 42.54 -1.69
C ILE A 901 -18.30 42.50 -3.21
N ARG A 902 -18.05 41.35 -3.85
CA ARG A 902 -18.12 41.16 -5.31
C ARG A 902 -19.53 41.19 -5.88
N GLU A 903 -20.56 41.01 -5.07
CA GLU A 903 -21.96 41.24 -5.48
C GLU A 903 -22.24 42.71 -5.88
N ARG A 904 -21.43 43.66 -5.37
CA ARG A 904 -21.64 45.10 -5.61
C ARG A 904 -20.47 45.81 -6.29
N LEU A 905 -19.23 45.32 -6.12
CA LEU A 905 -18.03 45.94 -6.66
C LEU A 905 -17.21 44.94 -7.46
N ALA A 906 -16.96 45.25 -8.74
CA ALA A 906 -16.19 44.38 -9.62
C ALA A 906 -14.69 44.34 -9.25
N ALA A 907 -13.97 43.30 -9.70
CA ALA A 907 -12.57 43.06 -9.35
C ALA A 907 -11.60 44.14 -9.89
N ASP A 908 -11.97 44.83 -10.96
CA ASP A 908 -11.27 45.97 -11.54
C ASP A 908 -11.54 47.30 -10.80
N GLN A 909 -12.63 47.37 -10.03
CA GLN A 909 -13.02 48.56 -9.26
C GLN A 909 -12.40 48.61 -7.87
N LEU A 910 -12.26 47.44 -7.22
CA LEU A 910 -11.67 47.32 -5.89
C LEU A 910 -10.83 46.04 -5.79
N PRO A 911 -9.50 46.12 -5.93
CA PRO A 911 -8.65 44.96 -5.83
C PRO A 911 -8.65 44.41 -4.39
N ILE A 912 -8.93 43.11 -4.25
CA ILE A 912 -8.88 42.38 -2.97
C ILE A 912 -7.70 41.41 -3.04
N ILE A 913 -6.72 41.58 -2.17
CA ILE A 913 -5.52 40.77 -2.09
C ILE A 913 -5.63 39.89 -0.85
N ALA A 914 -5.59 38.57 -1.03
CA ALA A 914 -5.66 37.59 0.04
C ALA A 914 -4.39 37.63 0.90
N LEU A 915 -4.51 37.58 2.22
CA LEU A 915 -3.42 37.30 3.14
C LEU A 915 -3.53 35.84 3.56
N THR A 916 -2.57 35.00 3.17
CA THR A 916 -2.68 33.54 3.26
C THR A 916 -1.56 32.93 4.09
N ALA A 917 -1.79 31.79 4.72
CA ALA A 917 -0.75 31.11 5.51
C ALA A 917 0.27 30.34 4.64
N HIS A 918 -0.09 30.01 3.39
CA HIS A 918 0.73 29.29 2.41
C HIS A 918 0.53 29.90 1.00
N ALA A 919 1.52 29.75 0.12
CA ALA A 919 1.50 30.26 -1.26
C ALA A 919 1.24 29.16 -2.30
N LEU A 920 0.43 28.14 -1.94
CA LEU A 920 0.14 26.99 -2.80
C LEU A 920 -0.84 27.38 -3.92
N ASP A 921 -0.61 26.89 -5.15
CA ASP A 921 -1.44 27.21 -6.32
C ASP A 921 -2.92 26.76 -6.20
N GLU A 922 -3.21 25.71 -5.42
CA GLU A 922 -4.59 25.28 -5.15
C GLU A 922 -5.36 26.29 -4.27
N GLU A 923 -4.69 26.93 -3.31
CA GLU A 923 -5.27 28.00 -2.51
C GLU A 923 -5.46 29.25 -3.37
N ARG A 924 -4.49 29.55 -4.25
CA ARG A 924 -4.61 30.64 -5.23
C ARG A 924 -5.82 30.51 -6.14
N GLN A 925 -6.09 29.32 -6.68
CA GLN A 925 -7.28 29.08 -7.49
C GLN A 925 -8.58 29.30 -6.70
N LYS A 926 -8.64 28.88 -5.42
CA LYS A 926 -9.79 29.14 -4.55
C LYS A 926 -10.01 30.63 -4.29
N HIS A 927 -8.94 31.39 -4.08
CA HIS A 927 -8.99 32.84 -3.88
C HIS A 927 -9.47 33.57 -5.14
N LEU A 928 -8.90 33.22 -6.31
CA LEU A 928 -9.32 33.77 -7.60
C LEU A 928 -10.79 33.42 -7.92
N ALA A 929 -11.22 32.18 -7.65
CA ALA A 929 -12.60 31.75 -7.85
C ALA A 929 -13.60 32.46 -6.92
N ALA A 930 -13.17 32.88 -5.73
CA ALA A 930 -13.96 33.73 -4.84
C ALA A 930 -14.02 35.20 -5.29
N GLY A 931 -13.21 35.59 -6.29
CA GLY A 931 -13.15 36.94 -6.85
C GLY A 931 -12.01 37.80 -6.31
N MET A 932 -11.04 37.24 -5.58
CA MET A 932 -9.83 37.96 -5.17
C MET A 932 -8.91 38.19 -6.38
N ASN A 933 -8.07 39.22 -6.31
CA ASN A 933 -7.20 39.65 -7.40
C ASN A 933 -5.80 39.06 -7.30
N ASP A 934 -5.30 38.89 -6.08
CA ASP A 934 -3.96 38.38 -5.82
C ASP A 934 -3.86 37.82 -4.40
N HIS A 935 -2.69 37.34 -4.01
CA HIS A 935 -2.41 36.89 -2.64
C HIS A 935 -1.01 37.30 -2.18
N VAL A 936 -0.84 37.39 -0.87
CA VAL A 936 0.44 37.62 -0.18
C VAL A 936 0.53 36.63 0.97
N ALA A 937 1.62 35.87 1.01
CA ALA A 937 1.87 34.92 2.09
C ALA A 937 2.19 35.66 3.40
N LYS A 938 1.66 35.15 4.51
CA LYS A 938 2.00 35.53 5.87
C LYS A 938 3.22 34.72 6.33
N PRO A 939 4.25 35.32 6.95
CA PRO A 939 4.32 36.70 7.42
C PRO A 939 4.52 37.70 6.28
N ILE A 940 3.83 38.85 6.40
CA ILE A 940 3.84 39.92 5.40
C ILE A 940 5.26 40.48 5.27
N ASP A 941 5.91 40.24 4.14
CA ASP A 941 7.13 40.94 3.78
C ASP A 941 6.76 42.34 3.25
N PRO A 942 7.23 43.44 3.90
CA PRO A 942 6.96 44.80 3.47
C PRO A 942 7.28 45.08 2.01
N ALA A 943 8.37 44.50 1.48
CA ALA A 943 8.80 44.71 0.10
C ALA A 943 7.87 43.99 -0.90
N VAL A 944 7.45 42.77 -0.56
CA VAL A 944 6.49 41.99 -1.37
C VAL A 944 5.11 42.65 -1.35
N LEU A 945 4.63 43.07 -0.17
CA LEU A 945 3.33 43.70 -0.02
C LEU A 945 3.22 45.01 -0.81
N VAL A 946 4.23 45.89 -0.69
CA VAL A 946 4.26 47.17 -1.44
C VAL A 946 4.37 46.92 -2.94
N ALA A 947 5.15 45.92 -3.37
CA ALA A 947 5.23 45.55 -4.78
C ALA A 947 3.92 45.00 -5.33
N THR A 948 3.19 44.18 -4.55
CA THR A 948 1.86 43.67 -4.95
C THR A 948 0.84 44.80 -5.01
N LEU A 949 0.78 45.67 -4.00
CA LEU A 949 -0.09 46.84 -4.00
C LEU A 949 0.21 47.77 -5.19
N GLY A 950 1.48 48.02 -5.51
CA GLY A 950 1.88 48.83 -6.66
C GLY A 950 1.53 48.26 -8.04
N ARG A 951 1.18 46.96 -8.14
CA ARG A 951 0.66 46.36 -9.39
C ARG A 951 -0.84 46.61 -9.58
N TRP A 952 -1.59 46.68 -8.49
CA TRP A 952 -3.05 46.74 -8.49
C TRP A 952 -3.61 48.15 -8.27
N ILE A 953 -2.85 49.03 -7.62
CA ILE A 953 -3.19 50.44 -7.46
C ILE A 953 -2.74 51.21 -8.71
N THR A 954 -3.69 51.74 -9.48
CA THR A 954 -3.39 52.53 -10.68
C THR A 954 -3.01 53.97 -10.29
N PRO A 955 -1.92 54.57 -10.81
CA PRO A 955 -1.50 55.95 -10.48
C PRO A 955 -2.45 57.08 -10.96
N HIS A 956 -3.67 56.77 -11.37
CA HIS A 956 -4.50 57.67 -12.17
C HIS A 956 -5.85 57.96 -11.52
N LYS A 957 -5.84 58.49 -10.28
CA LYS A 957 -7.02 59.13 -9.66
C LYS A 957 -6.71 60.22 -8.62
N LEU A 958 -5.45 60.71 -8.54
CA LEU A 958 -5.10 61.81 -7.64
C LEU A 958 -5.22 63.21 -8.26
N ASP A 959 -5.42 63.33 -9.58
CA ASP A 959 -5.63 64.61 -10.26
C ASP A 959 -6.97 64.62 -11.00
N SER A 960 -8.03 65.15 -10.34
CA SER A 960 -9.17 65.86 -10.97
C SER A 960 -10.26 66.23 -9.95
N ALA A 961 -9.92 67.05 -8.95
CA ALA A 961 -10.81 67.94 -8.20
C ALA A 961 -9.98 68.45 -7.00
N THR A 962 -9.10 69.42 -7.14
CA THR A 962 -9.50 70.83 -7.06
C THR A 962 -8.32 71.68 -7.52
N GLN A 963 -8.48 72.43 -8.61
CA GLN A 963 -7.63 73.58 -8.87
C GLN A 963 -8.46 74.85 -8.75
N LYS A 964 -7.89 75.80 -7.99
CA LYS A 964 -8.19 77.24 -7.89
C LYS A 964 -9.27 77.67 -6.90
N THR A 965 -8.82 77.94 -5.67
CA THR A 965 -8.95 79.31 -5.14
C THR A 965 -7.66 79.73 -4.44
N THR A 966 -7.11 80.82 -4.95
CA THR A 966 -6.03 81.67 -4.44
C THR A 966 -6.04 81.90 -2.92
N LEU A 967 -4.86 81.83 -2.28
CA LEU A 967 -4.25 82.93 -1.51
C LEU A 967 -2.78 82.59 -1.16
N ALA A 968 -1.96 83.65 -1.15
CA ALA A 968 -0.50 83.67 -1.10
C ALA A 968 0.05 83.49 0.36
N PRO A 969 1.39 83.48 0.55
CA PRO A 969 2.06 82.78 1.65
C PRO A 969 2.01 83.56 2.96
N ASN A 970 1.88 82.84 4.08
CA ASN A 970 2.36 83.38 5.35
C ASN A 970 3.05 82.29 6.17
N THR A 971 4.28 82.64 6.53
CA THR A 971 5.25 81.91 7.35
C THR A 971 4.70 81.54 8.73
N ALA A 972 4.88 80.28 9.13
CA ALA A 972 5.10 79.93 10.53
C ALA A 972 5.87 78.60 10.63
N THR A 973 7.11 78.75 11.06
CA THR A 973 8.05 77.81 11.68
C THR A 973 7.47 76.52 12.29
N SER A 974 8.17 75.42 12.01
CA SER A 974 8.20 74.18 12.80
C SER A 974 8.34 74.44 14.30
N PRO A 975 7.73 73.64 15.19
CA PRO A 975 8.21 73.47 16.54
C PRO A 975 9.01 72.17 16.69
N ASP A 976 10.20 72.32 17.26
CA ASP A 976 10.98 71.27 17.92
C ASP A 976 10.16 70.53 19.00
N PRO A 977 10.54 69.29 19.35
CA PRO A 977 9.82 68.44 20.29
C PRO A 977 10.25 68.74 21.74
N HIS A 978 9.85 69.87 22.31
CA HIS A 978 9.78 70.07 23.77
C HIS A 978 8.87 71.28 24.12
N SER A 979 7.56 71.06 24.22
CA SER A 979 6.65 71.91 25.02
C SER A 979 5.38 71.15 25.39
N ALA A 980 5.00 71.22 26.66
CA ALA A 980 3.91 70.48 27.29
C ALA A 980 2.49 70.97 26.94
N SER A 981 1.53 70.12 27.33
CA SER A 981 0.09 70.34 27.63
C SER A 981 -0.90 70.63 26.50
N GLU A 982 -1.73 69.63 26.18
CA GLU A 982 -3.22 69.64 26.25
C GLU A 982 -3.80 68.39 25.54
N ASP A 983 -3.95 67.25 26.25
CA ASP A 983 -4.88 66.15 25.84
C ASP A 983 -5.02 65.01 26.89
N GLY A 984 -4.40 65.14 28.06
CA GLY A 984 -4.40 64.14 29.14
C GLY A 984 -5.30 64.48 30.33
N ASP A 985 -6.41 65.19 30.13
CA ASP A 985 -7.29 65.60 31.24
C ASP A 985 -8.22 64.44 31.63
N ILE A 986 -7.74 63.62 32.57
CA ILE A 986 -8.57 62.79 33.46
C ILE A 986 -8.44 63.45 34.84
N PRO A 987 -9.55 63.71 35.56
CA PRO A 987 -9.49 64.26 36.91
C PRO A 987 -8.57 63.41 37.81
N ASP A 988 -7.88 64.04 38.77
CA ASP A 988 -7.03 63.30 39.72
C ASP A 988 -7.82 62.27 40.56
N THR A 989 -9.15 62.39 40.61
CA THR A 989 -10.06 61.43 41.21
C THR A 989 -11.30 61.21 40.34
N LEU A 990 -11.60 59.97 39.98
CA LEU A 990 -12.80 59.58 39.24
C LEU A 990 -13.45 58.35 39.87
N LEU A 991 -14.17 58.55 40.98
CA LEU A 991 -14.83 57.46 41.70
C LEU A 991 -15.95 56.83 40.85
N PRO A 992 -16.11 55.48 40.86
CA PRO A 992 -15.51 54.51 41.76
C PRO A 992 -14.19 53.87 41.27
N PHE A 993 -13.53 54.43 40.25
CA PHE A 993 -12.26 53.91 39.73
C PHE A 993 -11.07 54.40 40.58
N ASP A 994 -10.18 53.49 40.97
CA ASP A 994 -8.87 53.85 41.53
C ASP A 994 -7.88 54.16 40.40
N LEU A 995 -7.87 55.42 39.97
CA LEU A 995 -7.02 55.86 38.87
C LEU A 995 -5.52 55.74 39.17
N VAL A 996 -5.10 55.79 40.44
CA VAL A 996 -3.68 55.67 40.81
C VAL A 996 -3.21 54.23 40.59
N ALA A 997 -4.00 53.27 41.07
CA ALA A 997 -3.71 51.85 40.85
C ALA A 997 -3.84 51.46 39.37
N ALA A 998 -4.86 51.96 38.67
CA ALA A 998 -5.05 51.70 37.23
C ALA A 998 -3.91 52.32 36.37
N LEU A 999 -3.44 53.54 36.69
CA LEU A 999 -2.29 54.15 36.00
C LEU A 999 -0.98 53.42 36.26
N ALA A 1000 -0.77 52.92 37.49
CA ALA A 1000 0.44 52.16 37.82
C ALA A 1000 0.55 50.89 36.96
N ARG A 1001 -0.57 50.22 36.66
CA ARG A 1001 -0.62 49.06 35.75
C ARG A 1001 -0.34 49.42 34.29
N LEU A 1002 -0.62 50.66 33.90
CA LEU A 1002 -0.41 51.18 32.54
C LEU A 1002 0.89 52.00 32.42
N ASN A 1003 1.85 51.82 33.35
CA ASN A 1003 3.13 52.53 33.40
C ASN A 1003 2.99 54.07 33.30
N GLY A 1004 1.92 54.63 33.87
CA GLY A 1004 1.66 56.07 33.89
C GLY A 1004 1.04 56.64 32.61
N ASN A 1005 0.62 55.80 31.66
CA ASN A 1005 0.04 56.27 30.40
C ASN A 1005 -1.42 56.73 30.55
N ARG A 1006 -1.60 58.03 30.85
CA ARG A 1006 -2.92 58.67 31.04
C ARG A 1006 -3.80 58.66 29.78
N VAL A 1007 -3.22 58.74 28.59
CA VAL A 1007 -3.99 58.75 27.31
C VAL A 1007 -4.67 57.40 27.07
N VAL A 1008 -3.94 56.31 27.32
CA VAL A 1008 -4.48 54.95 27.20
C VAL A 1008 -5.55 54.70 28.27
N LEU A 1009 -5.32 55.14 29.52
CA LEU A 1009 -6.32 54.98 30.56
C LEU A 1009 -7.63 55.70 30.23
N LYS A 1010 -7.57 56.93 29.68
CA LYS A 1010 -8.77 57.68 29.26
C LYS A 1010 -9.56 56.90 28.21
N ARG A 1011 -8.86 56.34 27.21
CA ARG A 1011 -9.49 55.53 26.16
C ARG A 1011 -10.15 54.28 26.72
N LEU A 1012 -9.49 53.55 27.62
CA LEU A 1012 -10.05 52.34 28.23
C LEU A 1012 -11.26 52.64 29.12
N LEU A 1013 -11.26 53.77 29.85
CA LEU A 1013 -12.42 54.22 30.61
C LEU A 1013 -13.61 54.51 29.70
N LEU A 1014 -13.40 55.22 28.58
CA LEU A 1014 -14.46 55.51 27.60
C LEU A 1014 -15.02 54.23 26.95
N MET A 1015 -14.15 53.31 26.53
CA MET A 1015 -14.56 52.02 25.98
C MET A 1015 -15.38 51.20 26.98
N PHE A 1016 -15.00 51.21 28.27
CA PHE A 1016 -15.77 50.56 29.32
C PHE A 1016 -17.18 51.16 29.47
N GLY A 1017 -17.31 52.48 29.30
CA GLY A 1017 -18.61 53.15 29.28
C GLY A 1017 -19.50 52.70 28.11
N ASP A 1018 -18.94 52.68 26.91
CA ASP A 1018 -19.67 52.33 25.68
C ASP A 1018 -20.14 50.86 25.70
N GLU A 1019 -19.24 49.94 26.07
CA GLU A 1019 -19.49 48.50 26.01
C GLU A 1019 -20.48 48.02 27.08
N PHE A 1020 -20.40 48.57 28.31
CA PHE A 1020 -21.15 48.05 29.45
C PHE A 1020 -22.34 48.90 29.88
N SER A 1021 -22.69 49.94 29.11
CA SER A 1021 -23.85 50.82 29.38
C SER A 1021 -25.17 50.08 29.56
N GLY A 1022 -25.36 48.94 28.88
CA GLY A 1022 -26.58 48.10 28.95
C GLY A 1022 -26.40 46.75 29.68
N ALA A 1023 -25.27 46.52 30.35
CA ALA A 1023 -24.90 45.18 30.80
C ALA A 1023 -25.90 44.54 31.78
N ALA A 1024 -26.50 45.31 32.70
CA ALA A 1024 -27.50 44.80 33.64
C ALA A 1024 -28.80 44.36 32.93
N GLN A 1025 -29.23 45.11 31.91
CA GLN A 1025 -30.42 44.76 31.10
C GLN A 1025 -30.15 43.52 30.24
N GLN A 1026 -28.96 43.44 29.64
CA GLN A 1026 -28.54 42.29 28.84
C GLN A 1026 -28.43 41.01 29.68
N LEU A 1027 -27.93 41.11 30.92
CA LEU A 1027 -27.91 39.98 31.86
C LEU A 1027 -29.33 39.52 32.23
N ASN A 1028 -30.22 40.46 32.55
CA ASN A 1028 -31.63 40.15 32.84
C ASN A 1028 -32.34 39.48 31.66
N GLU A 1029 -32.11 39.96 30.44
CA GLU A 1029 -32.70 39.39 29.23
C GLU A 1029 -32.15 37.99 28.92
N ALA A 1030 -30.82 37.80 29.04
CA ALA A 1030 -30.20 36.50 28.85
C ALA A 1030 -30.70 35.46 29.86
N ILE A 1031 -30.97 35.85 31.11
CA ILE A 1031 -31.52 34.96 32.13
C ILE A 1031 -32.99 34.64 31.87
N ARG A 1032 -33.82 35.63 31.50
CA ARG A 1032 -35.23 35.40 31.12
C ARG A 1032 -35.39 34.51 29.89
N SER A 1033 -34.46 34.62 28.95
CA SER A 1033 -34.41 33.82 27.72
C SER A 1033 -33.65 32.48 27.88
N GLU A 1034 -33.33 32.06 29.11
CA GLU A 1034 -32.60 30.82 29.45
C GLU A 1034 -31.20 30.68 28.80
N LYS A 1035 -30.60 31.78 28.33
CA LYS A 1035 -29.26 31.83 27.71
C LYS A 1035 -28.17 32.01 28.78
N LEU A 1036 -28.08 31.05 29.70
CA LEU A 1036 -27.20 31.15 30.89
C LEU A 1036 -25.70 31.25 30.54
N LYS A 1037 -25.25 30.63 29.44
CA LYS A 1037 -23.85 30.72 28.98
C LYS A 1037 -23.49 32.12 28.49
N ASP A 1038 -24.41 32.81 27.82
CA ASP A 1038 -24.19 34.19 27.37
C ASP A 1038 -24.16 35.15 28.56
N ALA A 1039 -25.04 34.94 29.55
CA ALA A 1039 -25.01 35.70 30.80
C ALA A 1039 -23.70 35.49 31.56
N GLN A 1040 -23.18 34.26 31.60
CA GLN A 1040 -21.92 33.93 32.26
C GLN A 1040 -20.73 34.61 31.55
N ARG A 1041 -20.70 34.58 30.22
CA ARG A 1041 -19.66 35.27 29.42
C ARG A 1041 -19.69 36.77 29.66
N LEU A 1042 -20.87 37.39 29.62
CA LEU A 1042 -21.03 38.82 29.87
C LEU A 1042 -20.57 39.23 31.29
N ALA A 1043 -20.94 38.44 32.31
CA ALA A 1043 -20.48 38.66 33.69
C ALA A 1043 -18.96 38.48 33.83
N HIS A 1044 -18.37 37.49 33.16
CA HIS A 1044 -16.92 37.25 33.15
C HIS A 1044 -16.15 38.40 32.49
N THR A 1045 -16.62 38.87 31.33
CA THR A 1045 -16.01 39.99 30.60
C THR A 1045 -16.10 41.29 31.40
N LEU A 1046 -17.28 41.61 31.96
CA LEU A 1046 -17.46 42.80 32.80
C LEU A 1046 -16.60 42.76 34.07
N LYS A 1047 -16.47 41.59 34.71
CA LYS A 1047 -15.56 41.41 35.87
C LYS A 1047 -14.12 41.75 35.50
N SER A 1048 -13.61 41.19 34.40
CA SER A 1048 -12.23 41.37 33.97
C SER A 1048 -11.95 42.81 33.56
N ALA A 1049 -12.86 43.45 32.82
CA ALA A 1049 -12.75 44.85 32.43
C ALA A 1049 -12.77 45.77 33.66
N ALA A 1050 -13.72 45.59 34.58
CA ALA A 1050 -13.81 46.38 35.81
C ALA A 1050 -12.59 46.20 36.74
N ALA A 1051 -12.05 44.98 36.84
CA ALA A 1051 -10.85 44.70 37.64
C ALA A 1051 -9.57 45.28 37.03
N SER A 1052 -9.51 45.43 35.70
CA SER A 1052 -8.38 46.06 35.02
C SER A 1052 -8.35 47.58 35.23
N LEU A 1053 -9.53 48.20 35.35
CA LEU A 1053 -9.73 49.64 35.59
C LEU A 1053 -9.88 49.98 37.08
N GLU A 1054 -9.69 48.99 37.96
CA GLU A 1054 -9.79 49.14 39.42
C GLU A 1054 -11.17 49.66 39.91
N ALA A 1055 -12.25 49.33 39.19
CA ALA A 1055 -13.64 49.52 39.60
C ALA A 1055 -14.09 48.37 40.51
N SER A 1056 -13.53 48.32 41.72
CA SER A 1056 -13.64 47.16 42.63
C SER A 1056 -15.07 46.73 42.96
N ALA A 1057 -15.99 47.68 43.15
CA ALA A 1057 -17.39 47.38 43.44
C ALA A 1057 -18.10 46.69 42.26
N VAL A 1058 -17.84 47.13 41.02
CA VAL A 1058 -18.40 46.54 39.79
C VAL A 1058 -17.81 45.15 39.56
N ALA A 1059 -16.49 45.01 39.68
CA ALA A 1059 -15.80 43.73 39.54
C ALA A 1059 -16.31 42.68 40.55
N THR A 1060 -16.58 43.11 41.79
CA THR A 1060 -17.10 42.24 42.84
C THR A 1060 -18.54 41.80 42.57
N ALA A 1061 -19.40 42.72 42.12
CA ALA A 1061 -20.79 42.39 41.78
C ALA A 1061 -20.86 41.44 40.58
N ALA A 1062 -20.09 41.71 39.51
CA ALA A 1062 -20.01 40.85 38.32
C ALA A 1062 -19.48 39.45 38.65
N ARG A 1063 -18.46 39.35 39.52
CA ARG A 1063 -17.95 38.07 40.01
C ARG A 1063 -19.00 37.24 40.75
N ARG A 1064 -19.83 37.87 41.59
CA ARG A 1064 -20.88 37.14 42.34
C ARG A 1064 -21.98 36.60 41.42
N ILE A 1065 -22.31 37.33 40.34
CA ILE A 1065 -23.22 36.86 39.30
C ILE A 1065 -22.60 35.67 38.56
N GLU A 1066 -21.33 35.77 38.16
CA GLU A 1066 -20.59 34.69 37.50
C GLU A 1066 -20.52 33.43 38.37
N GLU A 1067 -20.18 33.56 39.66
CA GLU A 1067 -20.11 32.43 40.61
C GLU A 1067 -21.49 31.80 40.86
N SER A 1068 -22.56 32.60 40.89
CA SER A 1068 -23.93 32.11 41.05
C SER A 1068 -24.41 31.33 39.81
N LEU A 1069 -24.08 31.83 38.60
CA LEU A 1069 -24.34 31.13 37.34
C LEU A 1069 -23.55 29.82 37.21
N GLN A 1070 -22.30 29.77 37.71
CA GLN A 1070 -21.50 28.54 37.72
C GLN A 1070 -22.03 27.47 38.69
N ARG A 1071 -22.69 27.89 39.78
CA ARG A 1071 -23.25 27.01 40.81
C ARG A 1071 -24.75 26.73 40.63
N ASP A 1072 -25.33 27.20 39.52
CA ASP A 1072 -26.75 27.04 39.19
C ASP A 1072 -27.71 27.62 40.25
N GLN A 1073 -27.30 28.67 40.98
CA GLN A 1073 -28.08 29.29 42.06
C GLN A 1073 -28.98 30.44 41.56
N LEU A 1074 -29.86 30.10 40.61
CA LEU A 1074 -30.64 31.06 39.81
C LEU A 1074 -31.55 31.97 40.64
N ASP A 1075 -32.04 31.52 41.79
CA ASP A 1075 -32.94 32.27 42.68
C ASP A 1075 -32.30 33.57 43.22
N THR A 1076 -30.96 33.63 43.27
CA THR A 1076 -30.21 34.77 43.80
C THR A 1076 -29.84 35.80 42.73
N LEU A 1077 -29.96 35.46 41.44
CA LEU A 1077 -29.49 36.28 40.33
C LEU A 1077 -30.20 37.64 40.21
N PRO A 1078 -31.53 37.76 40.37
CA PRO A 1078 -32.20 39.07 40.29
C PRO A 1078 -31.64 40.07 41.30
N ALA A 1079 -31.47 39.66 42.56
CA ALA A 1079 -30.90 40.50 43.61
C ALA A 1079 -29.42 40.85 43.38
N LEU A 1080 -28.65 39.97 42.72
CA LEU A 1080 -27.25 40.22 42.37
C LEU A 1080 -27.12 41.17 41.18
N ILE A 1081 -28.05 41.13 40.22
CA ILE A 1081 -28.08 42.05 39.08
C ILE A 1081 -28.49 43.45 39.53
N ASP A 1082 -29.44 43.57 40.46
CA ASP A 1082 -29.77 44.86 41.08
C ASP A 1082 -28.54 45.47 41.81
N GLN A 1083 -27.74 44.63 42.47
CA GLN A 1083 -26.48 45.04 43.11
C GLN A 1083 -25.42 45.46 42.07
N LEU A 1084 -25.33 44.77 40.94
CA LEU A 1084 -24.46 45.15 39.84
C LEU A 1084 -24.89 46.49 39.23
N GLU A 1085 -26.18 46.68 38.97
CA GLU A 1085 -26.71 47.93 38.43
C GLU A 1085 -26.44 49.11 39.37
N THR A 1086 -26.64 48.91 40.68
CA THR A 1086 -26.31 49.92 41.71
C THR A 1086 -24.83 50.30 41.71
N ALA A 1087 -23.92 49.35 41.43
CA ALA A 1087 -22.48 49.61 41.36
C ALA A 1087 -22.04 50.19 40.01
N LEU A 1088 -22.71 49.80 38.92
CA LEU A 1088 -22.35 50.13 37.55
C LEU A 1088 -22.81 51.53 37.14
N VAL A 1089 -23.99 51.98 37.62
CA VAL A 1089 -24.53 53.31 37.31
C VAL A 1089 -23.56 54.46 37.70
N PRO A 1090 -22.98 54.49 38.92
CA PRO A 1090 -21.97 55.50 39.26
C PRO A 1090 -20.70 55.41 38.39
N ALA A 1091 -20.28 54.21 37.99
CA ALA A 1091 -19.10 54.02 37.14
C ALA A 1091 -19.33 54.57 35.72
N LEU A 1092 -20.51 54.29 35.14
CA LEU A 1092 -20.88 54.81 33.82
C LEU A 1092 -21.05 56.33 33.84
N ALA A 1093 -21.67 56.89 34.88
CA ALA A 1093 -21.79 58.34 35.04
C ALA A 1093 -20.43 59.05 35.17
N ALA A 1094 -19.49 58.42 35.88
CA ALA A 1094 -18.12 58.92 36.00
C ALA A 1094 -17.37 58.87 34.66
N VAL A 1095 -17.45 57.77 33.91
CA VAL A 1095 -16.89 57.72 32.56
C VAL A 1095 -17.51 58.78 31.63
N ALA A 1096 -18.84 58.96 31.69
CA ALA A 1096 -19.54 59.93 30.84
C ALA A 1096 -19.07 61.38 31.08
N SER A 1097 -18.62 61.70 32.29
CA SER A 1097 -18.03 63.01 32.61
C SER A 1097 -16.64 63.29 31.99
N LEU A 1098 -16.00 62.27 31.42
CA LEU A 1098 -14.73 62.42 30.68
C LEU A 1098 -14.95 62.78 29.20
N SER A 1099 -16.17 62.58 28.72
CA SER A 1099 -16.65 63.07 27.43
C SER A 1099 -17.13 64.50 27.68
N GLY A 1100 -16.36 65.50 27.28
CA GLY A 1100 -16.82 66.90 27.34
C GLY A 1100 -18.14 67.10 26.57
N PRO A 1101 -18.86 68.22 26.79
CA PRO A 1101 -20.12 68.48 26.10
C PRO A 1101 -20.02 68.45 24.57
#